data_AF-A0A944DMH5-F1
#
_entry.id   AF-A0A944DMH5-F1
#
_cell.length_a   1.000
_cell.length_b   1.000
_cell.length_c   1.000
_cell.angle_alpha   90.00
_cell.angle_beta   90.00
_cell.angle_gamma   90.00
#
_symmetry.space_group_name_H-M   'P 1'
#
loop_
_entity.id
_entity.type
_entity.pdbx_description
1 polymer ?
#
loop_
_entity_poly.entity_id
_entity_poly.type
_entity_poly.pdbx_seq_one_letter_code
_entity_poly.pdbx_strand_id
1 'polypeptide(L)'
;MNFEDTVYVKTALGDARAKQPRSISSHELRATLLLIDGRITVREMKRRFGTSLAIDPAISELLREGLIQAREDRASEDEQASEDAVAEAVPAAALAEAGEASWGDPSPSVATPVDALPVDAADKVPMYDEPDPDLPMAEPEDVRVEPEASSIDIPVIEQDPHAPQEPRLDEAQDVAADKTPDPEPLLTVTPRMGDHTRGSVIAMGFFLERVWRGLLPAAAIVLIGALVVGAFLLPERYRGDLEAGMSAYLGTPVRFGSLRVSLAGGGALQMSDVRADALPSLRAGKVFLIPDWPASLRAVDWRFRVRIGELVGAPSALNRLMAAPADQLRVTETELDRVSVSVGGESWAVLSGSVMPGEQGAVANLRDELGTLTVTAIRAGDALHVDAVAVNRPLPVFPQIPVSTLQVVGTLSDDGFDITNFGAGVLDGKLAGTAYLSWPDGARIVADVTLSQVNVEQLLKRLDAGVRLGGSLSGRFKVEGGAAHPSEIRTASQLSGRFEVTNGVVGGMDFGAAMRERGSGKIQGGETLFESMTGELKRKDGALEVRVSRLQAGALDAAGVLRIGALEALSGQMTTSVGAGSRRVGLPVDIGGSLAAPTLEARLPAPPAPAARQESVSTDGGGDAESPAVSLEVPVAPGSLR
;
A
#
# COMPACT_ATOMS: atom_id res chain seq x y z
N MET A 1 -14.63 -10.61 35.89
CA MET A 1 -13.86 -10.51 34.64
C MET A 1 -13.61 -9.03 34.34
N ASN A 2 -12.40 -8.65 33.95
CA ASN A 2 -12.14 -7.32 33.42
C ASN A 2 -12.66 -7.25 31.97
N PHE A 3 -13.57 -6.33 31.69
CA PHE A 3 -14.11 -6.11 30.35
C PHE A 3 -13.01 -5.86 29.30
N GLU A 4 -11.98 -5.10 29.68
CA GLU A 4 -10.86 -4.77 28.80
C GLU A 4 -9.94 -5.95 28.47
N ASP A 5 -9.77 -6.89 29.39
CA ASP A 5 -8.91 -8.07 29.22
C ASP A 5 -9.63 -9.24 28.53
N THR A 6 -10.95 -9.13 28.34
CA THR A 6 -11.77 -10.21 27.77
C THR A 6 -11.54 -10.32 26.27
N VAL A 7 -11.35 -11.56 25.78
CA VAL A 7 -11.38 -11.89 24.35
C VAL A 7 -12.81 -12.28 23.97
N TYR A 8 -13.32 -11.72 22.87
CA TYR A 8 -14.64 -12.02 22.35
C TYR A 8 -14.54 -12.85 21.06
N VAL A 9 -15.48 -13.77 20.87
CA VAL A 9 -15.65 -14.59 19.67
C VAL A 9 -17.00 -14.30 19.01
N LYS A 10 -17.08 -14.42 17.68
CA LYS A 10 -18.35 -14.25 16.94
C LYS A 10 -19.24 -15.48 17.16
N THR A 11 -20.52 -15.27 17.41
CA THR A 11 -21.50 -16.37 17.35
C THR A 11 -21.78 -16.73 15.89
N ALA A 12 -22.36 -17.90 15.63
CA ALA A 12 -22.78 -18.27 14.26
C ALA A 12 -23.76 -17.24 13.64
N LEU A 13 -24.54 -16.54 14.47
CA LEU A 13 -25.44 -15.47 14.05
C LEU A 13 -24.67 -14.19 13.71
N GLY A 14 -23.66 -13.83 14.52
CA GLY A 14 -22.72 -12.75 14.22
C GLY A 14 -21.96 -12.96 12.91
N ASP A 15 -21.43 -14.16 12.70
CA ASP A 15 -20.63 -14.49 11.51
C ASP A 15 -21.48 -14.56 10.23
N ALA A 16 -22.76 -14.95 10.34
CA ALA A 16 -23.74 -14.83 9.25
C ALA A 16 -24.07 -13.36 8.91
N ARG A 17 -24.27 -12.49 9.91
CA ARG A 17 -24.53 -11.05 9.69
C ARG A 17 -23.31 -10.28 9.20
N ALA A 18 -22.09 -10.64 9.63
CA ALA A 18 -20.87 -10.01 9.14
C ALA A 18 -20.71 -10.12 7.60
N LYS A 19 -21.17 -11.26 7.04
CA LYS A 19 -21.15 -11.58 5.60
C LYS A 19 -22.25 -10.89 4.79
N GLN A 20 -23.25 -10.27 5.42
CA GLN A 20 -24.37 -9.62 4.73
C GLN A 20 -24.29 -8.08 4.85
N PRO A 21 -24.03 -7.33 3.75
CA PRO A 21 -23.78 -5.88 3.82
C PRO A 21 -24.93 -4.99 4.31
N ARG A 22 -26.12 -5.54 4.54
CA ARG A 22 -27.35 -4.78 4.90
C ARG A 22 -28.05 -5.27 6.18
N SER A 23 -27.49 -6.25 6.91
CA SER A 23 -28.12 -6.84 8.10
C SER A 23 -27.75 -6.18 9.44
N ILE A 24 -27.01 -5.08 9.41
CA ILE A 24 -26.62 -4.27 10.57
C ILE A 24 -26.79 -2.80 10.15
N SER A 25 -27.54 -2.03 10.94
CA SER A 25 -27.90 -0.64 10.63
C SER A 25 -26.77 0.36 10.86
N SER A 26 -25.97 0.15 11.91
CA SER A 26 -24.80 0.99 12.23
C SER A 26 -23.52 0.46 11.56
N HIS A 27 -22.82 1.38 10.89
CA HIS A 27 -21.48 1.13 10.33
C HIS A 27 -20.47 0.73 11.43
N GLU A 28 -20.56 1.34 12.62
CA GLU A 28 -19.61 1.13 13.72
C GLU A 28 -19.77 -0.24 14.37
N LEU A 29 -21.02 -0.71 14.53
CA LEU A 29 -21.32 -2.07 15.00
C LEU A 29 -20.78 -3.10 14.01
N ARG A 30 -20.96 -2.87 12.70
CA ARG A 30 -20.44 -3.77 11.67
C ARG A 30 -18.91 -3.78 11.59
N ALA A 31 -18.25 -2.62 11.74
CA ALA A 31 -16.80 -2.53 11.79
C ALA A 31 -16.24 -3.28 13.01
N THR A 32 -16.84 -3.08 14.19
CA THR A 32 -16.46 -3.79 15.43
C THR A 32 -16.67 -5.30 15.28
N LEU A 33 -17.81 -5.74 14.74
CA LEU A 33 -18.10 -7.17 14.51
C LEU A 33 -17.19 -7.82 13.46
N LEU A 34 -16.70 -7.06 12.47
CA LEU A 34 -15.70 -7.57 11.52
C LEU A 34 -14.36 -7.80 12.21
N LEU A 35 -13.96 -6.87 13.08
CA LEU A 35 -12.66 -6.80 13.75
C LEU A 35 -12.45 -7.83 14.88
N ILE A 36 -13.51 -8.28 15.56
CA ILE A 36 -13.44 -9.27 16.64
C ILE A 36 -13.06 -10.66 16.07
N ASP A 37 -11.79 -11.06 16.18
CA ASP A 37 -11.23 -12.26 15.53
C ASP A 37 -11.09 -13.49 16.44
N GLY A 38 -11.47 -13.38 17.72
CA GLY A 38 -11.26 -14.44 18.73
C GLY A 38 -9.84 -14.52 19.29
N ARG A 39 -8.98 -13.54 18.99
CA ARG A 39 -7.56 -13.49 19.40
C ARG A 39 -7.17 -12.17 20.07
N ILE A 40 -7.77 -11.03 19.67
CA ILE A 40 -7.51 -9.73 20.30
C ILE A 40 -8.39 -9.47 21.54
N THR A 41 -7.82 -8.83 22.56
CA THR A 41 -8.57 -8.31 23.73
C THR A 41 -9.18 -6.95 23.42
N VAL A 42 -10.17 -6.54 24.21
CA VAL A 42 -10.79 -5.22 24.09
C VAL A 42 -9.77 -4.09 24.31
N ARG A 43 -8.84 -4.23 25.26
CA ARG A 43 -7.76 -3.24 25.48
C ARG A 43 -6.90 -3.06 24.24
N GLU A 44 -6.53 -4.15 23.58
CA GLU A 44 -5.72 -4.09 22.35
C GLU A 44 -6.50 -3.49 21.19
N MET A 45 -7.80 -3.79 21.08
CA MET A 45 -8.69 -3.19 20.09
C MET A 45 -8.84 -1.68 20.32
N LYS A 46 -8.98 -1.24 21.57
CA LYS A 46 -9.00 0.19 21.95
C LYS A 46 -7.67 0.88 21.65
N ARG A 47 -6.53 0.23 21.95
CA ARG A 47 -5.18 0.74 21.64
C ARG A 47 -4.94 0.94 20.15
N ARG A 48 -5.47 0.07 19.29
CA ARG A 48 -5.27 0.12 17.83
C ARG A 48 -6.30 0.96 17.07
N PHE A 49 -7.55 1.03 17.54
CA PHE A 49 -8.67 1.58 16.77
C PHE A 49 -9.56 2.59 17.52
N GLY A 50 -9.36 2.81 18.82
CA GLY A 50 -10.24 3.60 19.69
C GLY A 50 -10.39 5.08 19.34
N THR A 51 -9.47 5.66 18.57
CA THR A 51 -9.59 7.04 18.03
C THR A 51 -10.56 7.13 16.84
N SER A 52 -10.94 5.99 16.25
CA SER A 52 -11.75 5.89 15.03
C SER A 52 -13.08 5.15 15.20
N LEU A 53 -13.30 4.53 16.37
CA LEU A 53 -14.41 3.60 16.57
C LEU A 53 -14.82 3.57 18.05
N ALA A 54 -16.11 3.73 18.34
CA ALA A 54 -16.67 3.70 19.69
C ALA A 54 -16.78 2.26 20.24
N ILE A 55 -15.62 1.65 20.53
CA ILE A 55 -15.49 0.21 20.83
C ILE A 55 -16.28 -0.24 22.06
N ASP A 56 -16.22 0.49 23.17
CA ASP A 56 -16.90 0.11 24.40
C ASP A 56 -18.43 -0.05 24.21
N PRO A 57 -19.19 0.96 23.72
CA PRO A 57 -20.61 0.79 23.46
C PRO A 57 -20.91 -0.18 22.31
N ALA A 58 -20.04 -0.26 21.28
CA ALA A 58 -20.24 -1.20 20.19
C ALA A 58 -20.16 -2.67 20.65
N ILE A 59 -19.23 -3.02 21.55
CA ILE A 59 -19.17 -4.35 22.15
C ILE A 59 -20.39 -4.61 23.03
N SER A 60 -20.82 -3.64 23.86
CA SER A 60 -22.03 -3.79 24.67
C SER A 60 -23.27 -4.08 23.83
N GLU A 61 -23.40 -3.42 22.68
CA GLU A 61 -24.50 -3.64 21.74
C GLU A 61 -24.40 -5.00 21.01
N LEU A 62 -23.22 -5.38 20.52
CA LEU A 62 -23.01 -6.68 19.87
C LEU A 62 -23.24 -7.87 20.84
N LEU A 63 -22.96 -7.69 22.13
CA LEU A 63 -23.34 -8.64 23.19
C LEU A 63 -24.86 -8.66 23.40
N ARG A 64 -25.52 -7.51 23.46
CA ARG A 64 -26.98 -7.38 23.60
C ARG A 64 -27.74 -8.03 22.43
N GLU A 65 -27.21 -7.94 21.22
CA GLU A 65 -27.74 -8.62 20.03
C GLU A 65 -27.32 -10.11 19.91
N GLY A 66 -26.47 -10.63 20.80
CA GLY A 66 -25.99 -12.02 20.75
C GLY A 66 -25.10 -12.35 19.55
N LEU A 67 -24.46 -11.33 18.95
CA LEU A 67 -23.58 -11.46 17.78
C LEU A 67 -22.15 -11.86 18.16
N ILE A 68 -21.76 -11.58 19.41
CA ILE A 68 -20.50 -12.01 20.01
C ILE A 68 -20.74 -12.61 21.40
N GLN A 69 -19.80 -13.42 21.87
CA GLN A 69 -19.78 -14.01 23.21
C GLN A 69 -18.37 -13.91 23.80
N ALA A 70 -18.25 -13.77 25.13
CA ALA A 70 -16.96 -13.84 25.81
C ALA A 70 -16.39 -15.26 25.68
N ARG A 71 -15.09 -15.38 25.42
CA ARG A 71 -14.38 -16.67 25.39
C ARG A 71 -14.11 -17.13 26.83
N GLU A 72 -14.94 -18.03 27.34
CA GLU A 72 -14.62 -18.77 28.56
C GLU A 72 -13.51 -19.81 28.29
N ASP A 73 -12.65 -20.05 29.27
CA ASP A 73 -11.55 -21.01 29.17
C ASP A 73 -12.03 -22.47 29.21
N ARG A 74 -12.47 -22.97 28.05
CA ARG A 74 -12.59 -24.41 27.76
C ARG A 74 -11.42 -24.87 26.87
N ALA A 75 -10.21 -24.75 27.39
CA ALA A 75 -9.00 -25.30 26.79
C ALA A 75 -8.94 -26.82 27.03
N SER A 76 -9.76 -27.59 26.29
CA SER A 76 -9.75 -29.07 26.37
C SER A 76 -10.34 -29.84 25.19
N GLU A 77 -10.91 -29.20 24.14
CA GLU A 77 -11.64 -29.95 23.09
C GLU A 77 -11.13 -29.72 21.65
N ASP A 78 -10.57 -28.54 21.30
CA ASP A 78 -10.12 -28.27 19.92
C ASP A 78 -8.72 -28.84 19.57
N GLU A 79 -7.80 -28.99 20.53
CA GLU A 79 -6.43 -29.46 20.23
C GLU A 79 -6.36 -30.97 19.93
N GLN A 80 -7.23 -31.77 20.55
CA GLN A 80 -7.25 -33.23 20.35
C GLN A 80 -7.85 -33.62 18.99
N ALA A 81 -8.74 -32.79 18.42
CA ALA A 81 -9.27 -32.98 17.07
C ALA A 81 -8.20 -32.83 15.96
N SER A 82 -7.07 -32.17 16.25
CA SER A 82 -5.96 -32.01 15.29
C SER A 82 -4.92 -33.14 15.30
N GLU A 83 -4.78 -33.92 16.38
CA GLU A 83 -3.79 -35.00 16.45
C GLU A 83 -4.35 -36.34 15.92
N ASP A 84 -5.57 -36.72 16.29
CA ASP A 84 -6.21 -37.97 15.83
C ASP A 84 -6.39 -38.02 14.30
N ALA A 85 -6.53 -36.87 13.64
CA ALA A 85 -6.70 -36.76 12.19
C ALA A 85 -5.45 -37.11 11.36
N VAL A 86 -4.28 -37.29 12.00
CA VAL A 86 -2.99 -37.56 11.32
C VAL A 86 -2.50 -39.00 11.57
N ALA A 87 -3.15 -39.76 12.47
CA ALA A 87 -2.64 -41.03 12.97
C ALA A 87 -2.98 -42.28 12.15
N GLU A 88 -4.00 -42.26 11.26
CA GLU A 88 -4.52 -43.48 10.62
C GLU A 88 -4.54 -43.45 9.07
N ALA A 89 -3.41 -43.76 8.43
CA ALA A 89 -3.39 -44.23 7.02
C ALA A 89 -2.10 -44.97 6.57
N VAL A 90 -1.92 -46.23 7.01
CA VAL A 90 -1.19 -47.33 6.29
C VAL A 90 0.37 -47.25 6.24
N PRO A 91 1.11 -48.37 6.45
CA PRO A 91 2.54 -48.33 6.81
C PRO A 91 3.53 -48.60 5.66
N ALA A 92 4.81 -48.26 5.90
CA ALA A 92 5.93 -48.56 5.02
C ALA A 92 6.58 -49.94 5.31
N ALA A 93 6.58 -50.86 4.34
CA ALA A 93 7.35 -52.10 4.39
C ALA A 93 7.54 -52.79 3.01
N ALA A 94 8.30 -52.19 2.08
CA ALA A 94 8.88 -52.91 0.93
C ALA A 94 10.10 -52.19 0.34
N LEU A 95 11.22 -52.93 0.20
CA LEU A 95 12.28 -52.87 -0.83
C LEU A 95 12.44 -51.52 -1.60
N ALA A 96 13.49 -50.72 -1.44
CA ALA A 96 14.94 -51.01 -1.56
C ALA A 96 15.33 -51.63 -2.92
N GLU A 97 15.92 -50.82 -3.82
CA GLU A 97 16.83 -51.17 -4.94
C GLU A 97 17.27 -49.86 -5.65
N ALA A 98 18.57 -49.69 -5.94
CA ALA A 98 19.22 -48.60 -6.72
C ALA A 98 19.01 -47.11 -6.30
N GLY A 99 19.93 -46.17 -6.58
CA GLY A 99 21.27 -46.30 -7.16
C GLY A 99 21.85 -44.95 -7.64
N GLU A 100 22.82 -44.41 -6.90
CA GLU A 100 23.87 -43.40 -7.23
C GLU A 100 23.74 -42.43 -8.44
N ALA A 101 23.75 -41.12 -8.14
CA ALA A 101 24.51 -40.07 -8.86
C ALA A 101 24.44 -38.75 -8.04
N SER A 102 25.43 -38.40 -7.21
CA SER A 102 26.75 -37.87 -7.57
C SER A 102 26.72 -36.57 -8.38
N TRP A 103 26.82 -35.44 -7.66
CA TRP A 103 27.54 -34.24 -8.10
C TRP A 103 28.33 -33.69 -6.90
N GLY A 104 29.61 -33.43 -7.11
CA GLY A 104 30.57 -33.17 -6.04
C GLY A 104 30.81 -31.70 -5.72
N ASP A 105 31.17 -31.46 -4.47
CA ASP A 105 31.65 -30.18 -3.94
C ASP A 105 33.17 -30.02 -4.21
N PRO A 106 33.68 -28.79 -4.44
CA PRO A 106 35.09 -28.50 -4.25
C PRO A 106 35.31 -27.27 -3.35
N SER A 107 35.33 -27.49 -2.03
CA SER A 107 36.11 -26.64 -1.11
C SER A 107 37.61 -26.97 -1.26
N PRO A 108 38.55 -26.04 -1.00
CA PRO A 108 39.26 -26.18 0.27
C PRO A 108 39.77 -24.88 0.96
N SER A 109 39.54 -24.83 2.28
CA SER A 109 40.54 -24.60 3.36
C SER A 109 41.53 -23.41 3.35
N VAL A 110 41.51 -22.64 4.46
CA VAL A 110 42.70 -22.16 5.21
C VAL A 110 42.39 -22.26 6.74
N ALA A 111 43.39 -22.47 7.60
CA ALA A 111 43.22 -22.91 9.01
C ALA A 111 44.38 -22.43 9.94
N THR A 112 44.24 -22.23 11.27
CA THR A 112 43.03 -22.24 12.13
C THR A 112 43.09 -21.32 13.40
N PRO A 113 43.95 -21.53 14.44
CA PRO A 113 43.48 -21.34 15.83
C PRO A 113 44.39 -20.56 16.82
N VAL A 114 43.82 -20.08 17.94
CA VAL A 114 44.53 -19.92 19.25
C VAL A 114 43.58 -20.13 20.44
N ASP A 115 43.94 -21.07 21.33
CA ASP A 115 43.72 -21.29 22.78
C ASP A 115 42.46 -20.85 23.58
N ALA A 116 42.29 -21.50 24.74
CA ALA A 116 41.22 -21.28 25.72
C ALA A 116 41.71 -21.53 27.18
N LEU A 117 40.85 -21.18 28.15
CA LEU A 117 40.94 -21.42 29.61
C LEU A 117 41.87 -20.47 30.42
N PRO A 118 41.66 -20.27 31.75
CA PRO A 118 40.57 -20.77 32.61
C PRO A 118 39.71 -19.65 33.27
N VAL A 119 38.86 -20.04 34.23
CA VAL A 119 37.87 -19.21 34.96
C VAL A 119 38.34 -18.90 36.39
N ASP A 120 38.03 -17.73 36.96
CA ASP A 120 37.54 -17.63 38.37
C ASP A 120 36.86 -16.28 38.75
N ALA A 121 36.10 -16.32 39.85
CA ALA A 121 35.76 -15.25 40.81
C ALA A 121 34.95 -13.97 40.40
N ALA A 122 33.61 -14.10 40.50
CA ALA A 122 32.67 -13.26 41.28
C ALA A 122 32.63 -11.70 41.21
N ASP A 123 31.41 -11.15 41.00
CA ASP A 123 30.66 -10.48 42.08
C ASP A 123 29.13 -10.61 41.87
N LYS A 124 28.30 -10.05 42.79
CA LYS A 124 26.90 -10.43 43.03
C LYS A 124 25.84 -9.48 42.44
N VAL A 125 24.66 -10.02 42.20
CA VAL A 125 23.39 -9.28 42.02
C VAL A 125 22.45 -9.64 43.18
N PRO A 126 21.79 -8.68 43.87
CA PRO A 126 20.82 -8.97 44.90
C PRO A 126 19.44 -9.32 44.31
N MET A 127 18.81 -10.33 44.91
CA MET A 127 17.40 -10.70 44.70
C MET A 127 16.52 -9.84 45.61
N TYR A 128 15.27 -9.58 45.21
CA TYR A 128 14.24 -8.98 46.08
C TYR A 128 13.15 -10.01 46.34
N ASP A 129 12.68 -10.08 47.59
CA ASP A 129 11.79 -11.13 48.09
C ASP A 129 10.32 -10.97 47.69
N GLU A 130 9.62 -12.11 47.65
CA GLU A 130 8.17 -12.22 47.54
C GLU A 130 7.48 -11.84 48.88
N PRO A 131 6.36 -11.11 48.88
CA PRO A 131 5.60 -10.81 50.10
C PRO A 131 4.66 -11.97 50.50
N ASP A 132 4.88 -12.51 51.69
CA ASP A 132 4.12 -13.60 52.32
C ASP A 132 2.65 -13.20 52.62
N PRO A 133 1.63 -14.04 52.35
CA PRO A 133 0.23 -13.64 52.47
C PRO A 133 -0.44 -14.11 53.78
N ASP A 134 -0.55 -13.24 54.77
CA ASP A 134 -1.65 -13.31 55.76
C ASP A 134 -1.80 -12.04 56.62
N LEU A 135 -3.03 -11.50 56.68
CA LEU A 135 -3.72 -10.83 57.80
C LEU A 135 -4.93 -10.01 57.28
N PRO A 136 -6.02 -9.86 58.06
CA PRO A 136 -7.35 -9.59 57.49
C PRO A 136 -7.70 -8.10 57.32
N MET A 137 -8.49 -7.79 56.28
CA MET A 137 -9.31 -6.58 56.24
C MET A 137 -10.66 -6.82 56.93
N ALA A 138 -11.19 -5.79 57.59
CA ALA A 138 -12.51 -5.78 58.19
C ALA A 138 -13.48 -4.92 57.36
N GLU A 139 -14.74 -5.33 57.30
CA GLU A 139 -15.86 -4.54 56.75
C GLU A 139 -16.17 -3.34 57.67
N PRO A 140 -16.88 -2.31 57.17
CA PRO A 140 -18.32 -2.32 57.45
C PRO A 140 -19.26 -1.72 56.36
N GLU A 141 -20.39 -2.44 56.20
CA GLU A 141 -21.78 -1.98 56.00
C GLU A 141 -22.26 -1.21 54.75
N ASP A 142 -23.36 -1.74 54.19
CA ASP A 142 -24.31 -1.12 53.25
C ASP A 142 -25.11 0.04 53.88
N VAL A 143 -25.32 1.13 53.11
CA VAL A 143 -26.56 1.93 53.22
C VAL A 143 -27.10 2.26 51.83
N ARG A 144 -28.22 1.64 51.48
CA ARG A 144 -29.00 1.84 50.24
C ARG A 144 -29.85 3.12 50.30
N VAL A 145 -29.82 3.93 49.24
CA VAL A 145 -30.80 5.01 48.99
C VAL A 145 -31.20 5.01 47.52
N GLU A 146 -32.47 4.75 47.23
CA GLU A 146 -33.10 4.99 45.91
C GLU A 146 -33.66 6.42 45.82
N PRO A 147 -33.88 6.91 44.60
CA PRO A 147 -35.23 7.40 44.29
C PRO A 147 -35.79 6.86 42.96
N GLU A 148 -37.12 6.80 42.87
CA GLU A 148 -37.87 6.26 41.74
C GLU A 148 -37.98 7.21 40.53
N ALA A 149 -38.53 6.65 39.44
CA ALA A 149 -38.65 7.24 38.12
C ALA A 149 -39.53 8.50 38.02
N SER A 150 -39.30 9.27 36.94
CA SER A 150 -40.38 10.00 36.27
C SER A 150 -40.17 9.99 34.76
N SER A 151 -41.25 9.79 34.00
CA SER A 151 -41.27 9.65 32.55
C SER A 151 -41.55 10.98 31.84
N ILE A 152 -40.89 11.25 30.72
CA ILE A 152 -41.23 12.34 29.80
C ILE A 152 -41.21 11.79 28.37
N ASP A 153 -42.34 11.92 27.67
CA ASP A 153 -42.51 11.47 26.28
C ASP A 153 -41.81 12.40 25.27
N ILE A 154 -41.41 11.80 24.13
CA ILE A 154 -40.87 12.53 22.97
C ILE A 154 -41.94 12.59 21.87
N PRO A 155 -42.45 13.78 21.49
CA PRO A 155 -43.25 13.92 20.28
C PRO A 155 -42.37 13.86 19.03
N VAL A 156 -42.83 13.10 18.03
CA VAL A 156 -42.13 12.91 16.74
C VAL A 156 -42.19 14.19 15.89
N ILE A 157 -41.11 14.48 15.16
CA ILE A 157 -41.09 15.47 14.07
C ILE A 157 -41.19 14.71 12.75
N GLU A 158 -42.27 14.92 12.02
CA GLU A 158 -42.51 14.33 10.70
C GLU A 158 -42.39 15.42 9.62
N GLN A 159 -41.81 15.09 8.46
CA GLN A 159 -41.56 16.02 7.36
C GLN A 159 -42.55 15.79 6.22
N ASP A 160 -43.12 16.86 5.65
CA ASP A 160 -43.43 16.94 4.21
C ASP A 160 -43.55 18.43 3.76
N PRO A 161 -43.89 18.83 2.50
CA PRO A 161 -42.92 19.60 1.72
C PRO A 161 -43.52 20.89 1.08
N HIS A 162 -42.86 21.36 0.01
CA HIS A 162 -43.26 22.46 -0.91
C HIS A 162 -43.17 23.92 -0.41
N ALA A 163 -42.11 24.60 -0.90
CA ALA A 163 -42.14 26.01 -1.32
C ALA A 163 -42.90 26.13 -2.69
N PRO A 164 -43.22 27.32 -3.29
CA PRO A 164 -42.54 28.62 -3.09
C PRO A 164 -43.34 29.96 -3.24
N GLN A 165 -42.59 31.08 -3.09
CA GLN A 165 -42.66 32.38 -3.80
C GLN A 165 -43.69 33.51 -3.49
N GLU A 166 -43.12 34.66 -3.07
CA GLU A 166 -43.37 36.07 -3.52
C GLU A 166 -44.75 36.77 -3.29
N PRO A 167 -44.87 38.12 -3.47
CA PRO A 167 -43.90 39.20 -3.74
C PRO A 167 -43.91 40.39 -2.72
N ARG A 168 -43.29 41.53 -3.07
CA ARG A 168 -43.40 42.85 -2.38
C ARG A 168 -44.43 43.77 -3.07
N LEU A 169 -44.96 44.78 -2.35
CA LEU A 169 -45.37 46.10 -2.88
C LEU A 169 -45.65 47.11 -1.73
N ASP A 170 -45.95 48.38 -2.07
CA ASP A 170 -45.62 49.56 -1.26
C ASP A 170 -46.81 50.43 -0.75
N GLU A 171 -46.44 51.46 0.06
CA GLU A 171 -47.08 52.79 0.25
C GLU A 171 -48.37 53.03 1.09
N ALA A 172 -48.39 54.26 1.66
CA ALA A 172 -49.52 55.07 2.16
C ALA A 172 -50.35 54.59 3.39
N GLN A 173 -51.19 55.43 4.01
CA GLN A 173 -50.98 56.75 4.67
C GLN A 173 -52.24 57.10 5.52
N ASP A 174 -52.10 57.95 6.54
CA ASP A 174 -53.16 58.61 7.34
C ASP A 174 -54.12 57.65 8.12
N VAL A 175 -55.00 58.02 9.08
CA VAL A 175 -55.64 59.30 9.51
C VAL A 175 -55.75 59.39 11.06
N ALA A 176 -55.98 60.61 11.58
CA ALA A 176 -56.28 61.13 12.94
C ALA A 176 -57.10 60.25 13.96
N ALA A 177 -57.29 60.59 15.25
CA ALA A 177 -57.37 61.92 15.89
C ALA A 177 -57.23 61.95 17.45
N ASP A 178 -56.72 63.07 18.01
CA ASP A 178 -57.39 64.00 18.98
C ASP A 178 -57.85 63.43 20.37
N LYS A 179 -57.50 63.98 21.56
CA LYS A 179 -57.45 65.39 22.02
C LYS A 179 -56.40 65.68 23.12
N THR A 180 -56.01 66.95 23.24
CA THR A 180 -55.42 67.57 24.44
C THR A 180 -56.42 68.55 25.12
N PRO A 181 -56.10 69.16 26.29
CA PRO A 181 -55.44 70.47 26.24
C PRO A 181 -54.38 70.74 27.34
N ASP A 182 -53.63 71.83 27.14
CA ASP A 182 -52.51 72.37 27.94
C ASP A 182 -52.99 73.43 28.98
N PRO A 183 -52.15 74.08 29.85
CA PRO A 183 -51.22 75.12 29.38
C PRO A 183 -49.85 75.26 30.12
N GLU A 184 -48.78 75.42 29.35
CA GLU A 184 -47.95 76.65 29.18
C GLU A 184 -47.90 77.77 30.29
N PRO A 185 -46.79 78.56 30.43
CA PRO A 185 -46.09 79.15 29.29
C PRO A 185 -44.54 79.32 29.31
N LEU A 186 -44.07 79.69 28.11
CA LEU A 186 -42.75 80.16 27.67
C LEU A 186 -42.02 81.19 28.55
N LEU A 187 -40.68 81.23 28.42
CA LEU A 187 -39.95 82.51 28.26
C LEU A 187 -38.57 82.33 27.57
N THR A 188 -38.38 83.00 26.43
CA THR A 188 -37.10 83.10 25.70
C THR A 188 -36.37 84.40 26.03
N VAL A 189 -35.06 84.33 26.34
CA VAL A 189 -34.17 85.50 26.42
C VAL A 189 -32.80 85.16 25.82
N THR A 190 -32.25 86.07 25.02
CA THR A 190 -30.90 85.99 24.43
C THR A 190 -30.06 87.23 24.85
N PRO A 191 -28.75 87.32 24.57
CA PRO A 191 -27.80 87.73 25.62
C PRO A 191 -27.23 89.15 25.53
N ARG A 192 -26.85 89.73 26.69
CA ARG A 192 -25.54 90.40 26.85
C ARG A 192 -25.17 90.80 28.30
N MET A 193 -23.86 90.70 28.57
CA MET A 193 -22.99 91.51 29.45
C MET A 193 -23.50 91.95 30.85
N GLY A 194 -22.81 91.47 31.90
CA GLY A 194 -22.94 91.93 33.29
C GLY A 194 -21.75 91.45 34.12
N ASP A 195 -20.82 92.36 34.40
CA ASP A 195 -19.41 92.10 34.69
C ASP A 195 -19.01 91.34 35.99
N HIS A 196 -18.01 90.48 35.80
CA HIS A 196 -16.80 90.30 36.65
C HIS A 196 -16.76 89.33 37.87
N THR A 197 -15.57 88.73 37.99
CA THR A 197 -14.98 87.91 39.09
C THR A 197 -15.45 86.46 39.27
N ARG A 198 -14.44 85.57 39.47
CA ARG A 198 -14.50 84.10 39.65
C ARG A 198 -15.05 83.32 38.42
N GLY A 199 -14.39 82.26 37.95
CA GLY A 199 -13.12 81.68 38.39
C GLY A 199 -12.87 80.28 37.81
N SER A 200 -12.50 80.21 36.52
CA SER A 200 -11.75 79.10 35.88
C SER A 200 -11.83 77.69 36.51
N VAL A 201 -12.93 76.95 36.28
CA VAL A 201 -12.95 75.48 36.49
C VAL A 201 -13.64 74.69 35.37
N ILE A 202 -14.72 75.22 34.79
CA ILE A 202 -15.62 74.45 33.89
C ILE A 202 -15.04 74.24 32.47
N ALA A 203 -14.07 75.05 32.04
CA ALA A 203 -13.51 75.01 30.68
C ALA A 203 -12.56 73.81 30.40
N MET A 204 -12.15 73.04 31.41
CA MET A 204 -11.16 71.97 31.24
C MET A 204 -11.76 70.65 30.72
N GLY A 205 -12.95 70.27 31.21
CA GLY A 205 -13.56 68.96 30.90
C GLY A 205 -13.88 68.77 29.41
N PHE A 206 -14.58 69.74 28.82
CA PHE A 206 -14.95 69.71 27.40
C PHE A 206 -13.74 69.70 26.45
N PHE A 207 -12.58 70.25 26.86
CA PHE A 207 -11.38 70.23 26.02
C PHE A 207 -10.69 68.86 26.07
N LEU A 208 -10.58 68.24 27.26
CA LEU A 208 -10.03 66.89 27.40
C LEU A 208 -10.85 65.85 26.61
N GLU A 209 -12.18 65.86 26.74
CA GLU A 209 -13.04 64.89 26.04
C GLU A 209 -12.96 65.02 24.51
N ARG A 210 -12.93 66.26 24.01
CA ARG A 210 -12.76 66.58 22.58
C ARG A 210 -11.41 66.12 22.04
N VAL A 211 -10.34 66.28 22.83
CA VAL A 211 -8.98 65.85 22.48
C VAL A 211 -8.85 64.32 22.52
N TRP A 212 -9.37 63.65 23.55
CA TRP A 212 -9.33 62.18 23.64
C TRP A 212 -10.13 61.48 22.53
N ARG A 213 -11.29 62.00 22.12
CA ARG A 213 -12.03 61.49 20.95
C ARG A 213 -11.29 61.65 19.61
N GLY A 214 -10.33 62.57 19.51
CA GLY A 214 -9.43 62.68 18.35
C GLY A 214 -8.17 61.83 18.46
N LEU A 215 -7.58 61.73 19.66
CA LEU A 215 -6.36 60.96 19.90
C LEU A 215 -6.60 59.46 19.97
N LEU A 216 -7.73 58.96 20.46
CA LEU A 216 -8.01 57.52 20.50
C LEU A 216 -7.93 56.82 19.14
N PRO A 217 -8.59 57.30 18.05
CA PRO A 217 -8.43 56.67 16.74
C PRO A 217 -7.01 56.84 16.17
N ALA A 218 -6.33 57.97 16.42
CA ALA A 218 -4.95 58.17 15.99
C ALA A 218 -3.98 57.23 16.71
N ALA A 219 -4.12 57.07 18.02
CA ALA A 219 -3.36 56.14 18.85
C ALA A 219 -3.69 54.68 18.50
N ALA A 220 -4.94 54.35 18.17
CA ALA A 220 -5.31 53.04 17.64
C ALA A 220 -4.67 52.77 16.27
N ILE A 221 -4.63 53.75 15.36
CA ILE A 221 -3.95 53.63 14.06
C ILE A 221 -2.43 53.52 14.24
N VAL A 222 -1.83 54.23 15.20
CA VAL A 222 -0.40 54.09 15.53
C VAL A 222 -0.10 52.76 16.23
N LEU A 223 -1.01 52.25 17.07
CA LEU A 223 -0.87 50.94 17.73
C LEU A 223 -1.05 49.79 16.74
N ILE A 224 -2.05 49.85 15.86
CA ILE A 224 -2.24 48.92 14.74
C ILE A 224 -1.05 49.02 13.77
N GLY A 225 -0.60 50.24 13.48
CA GLY A 225 0.61 50.50 12.70
C GLY A 225 1.84 49.84 13.34
N ALA A 226 2.04 49.99 14.65
CA ALA A 226 3.11 49.36 15.41
C ALA A 226 2.95 47.83 15.53
N LEU A 227 1.72 47.30 15.53
CA LEU A 227 1.42 45.87 15.47
C LEU A 227 1.75 45.29 14.10
N VAL A 228 1.42 46.00 13.01
CA VAL A 228 1.72 45.60 11.63
C VAL A 228 3.22 45.71 11.35
N VAL A 229 3.84 46.85 11.72
CA VAL A 229 5.30 47.06 11.69
C VAL A 229 5.99 46.00 12.54
N GLY A 230 5.51 45.72 13.75
CA GLY A 230 6.02 44.66 14.61
C GLY A 230 5.92 43.28 13.95
N ALA A 231 4.75 42.91 13.44
CA ALA A 231 4.49 41.64 12.75
C ALA A 231 5.30 41.42 11.46
N PHE A 232 5.86 42.49 10.87
CA PHE A 232 6.71 42.44 9.68
C PHE A 232 8.22 42.61 9.95
N LEU A 233 8.60 43.40 10.96
CA LEU A 233 10.01 43.82 11.20
C LEU A 233 10.64 43.23 12.46
N LEU A 234 9.87 42.78 13.46
CA LEU A 234 10.43 41.98 14.55
C LEU A 234 10.93 40.61 14.06
N PRO A 235 10.19 39.85 13.22
CA PRO A 235 10.66 38.53 12.77
C PRO A 235 11.98 38.59 12.01
N GLU A 236 12.15 39.55 11.10
CA GLU A 236 13.38 39.75 10.32
C GLU A 236 14.63 39.92 11.22
N ARG A 237 14.50 40.53 12.41
CA ARG A 237 15.59 40.66 13.39
C ARG A 237 16.03 39.30 13.96
N TYR A 238 15.09 38.39 14.17
CA TYR A 238 15.34 37.05 14.70
C TYR A 238 15.64 36.01 13.60
N ARG A 239 15.79 36.42 12.32
CA ARG A 239 16.18 35.50 11.23
C ARG A 239 17.42 34.69 11.60
N GLY A 240 18.50 35.36 12.02
CA GLY A 240 19.78 34.70 12.29
C GLY A 240 19.71 33.68 13.44
N ASP A 241 18.96 34.00 14.50
CA ASP A 241 18.76 33.10 15.65
C ASP A 241 17.94 31.86 15.26
N LEU A 242 16.92 32.05 14.41
CA LEU A 242 16.08 30.96 13.88
C LEU A 242 16.83 30.10 12.85
N GLU A 243 17.59 30.71 11.94
CA GLU A 243 18.46 30.00 10.99
C GLU A 243 19.53 29.20 11.74
N ALA A 244 20.16 29.75 12.79
CA ALA A 244 21.09 29.03 13.64
C ALA A 244 20.43 27.87 14.41
N GLY A 245 19.25 28.09 15.01
CA GLY A 245 18.50 27.05 15.72
C GLY A 245 18.04 25.91 14.81
N MET A 246 17.50 26.23 13.63
CA MET A 246 17.14 25.22 12.62
C MET A 246 18.38 24.51 12.06
N SER A 247 19.52 25.20 11.92
CA SER A 247 20.77 24.58 11.46
C SER A 247 21.35 23.61 12.48
N ALA A 248 21.20 23.89 13.78
CA ALA A 248 21.56 22.96 14.85
C ALA A 248 20.63 21.73 14.85
N TYR A 249 19.32 21.92 14.64
CA TYR A 249 18.32 20.86 14.60
C TYR A 249 18.49 19.92 13.37
N LEU A 250 18.81 20.48 12.20
CA LEU A 250 19.01 19.73 10.94
C LEU A 250 20.48 19.36 10.67
N GLY A 251 21.40 19.66 11.58
CA GLY A 251 22.85 19.42 11.45
C GLY A 251 23.52 20.08 10.22
N THR A 252 22.83 20.99 9.54
CA THR A 252 23.17 21.52 8.22
C THR A 252 22.68 22.96 8.08
N PRO A 253 23.38 23.88 7.36
CA PRO A 253 22.97 25.28 7.31
C PRO A 253 21.61 25.48 6.64
N VAL A 254 20.67 26.13 7.32
CA VAL A 254 19.30 26.41 6.85
C VAL A 254 19.17 27.88 6.48
N ARG A 255 18.45 28.17 5.38
CA ARG A 255 18.10 29.53 4.95
C ARG A 255 16.62 29.62 4.56
N PHE A 256 15.98 30.77 4.82
CA PHE A 256 14.60 31.00 4.36
C PHE A 256 14.39 32.37 3.68
N GLY A 257 13.64 32.35 2.57
CA GLY A 257 13.46 33.51 1.69
C GLY A 257 12.68 34.66 2.32
N SER A 258 11.69 34.39 3.19
CA SER A 258 11.00 35.43 3.95
C SER A 258 10.36 34.88 5.23
N LEU A 259 10.27 35.73 6.26
CA LEU A 259 9.72 35.42 7.57
C LEU A 259 8.66 36.46 7.98
N ARG A 260 7.44 36.05 8.32
CA ARG A 260 6.31 36.94 8.65
C ARG A 260 5.40 36.33 9.70
N VAL A 261 4.74 37.15 10.52
CA VAL A 261 3.64 36.64 11.38
C VAL A 261 2.36 36.51 10.56
N SER A 262 1.71 35.35 10.62
CA SER A 262 0.47 35.04 9.91
C SER A 262 -0.72 35.01 10.87
N LEU A 263 -1.52 36.08 10.83
CA LEU A 263 -2.75 36.19 11.62
C LEU A 263 -3.78 35.10 11.25
N ALA A 264 -3.81 34.67 9.98
CA ALA A 264 -4.66 33.58 9.50
C ALA A 264 -4.30 32.20 10.08
N GLY A 265 -3.13 32.06 10.72
CA GLY A 265 -2.70 30.86 11.45
C GLY A 265 -2.74 31.01 12.97
N GLY A 266 -3.56 31.91 13.53
CA GLY A 266 -3.65 32.11 14.99
C GLY A 266 -2.42 32.79 15.60
N GLY A 267 -1.72 33.62 14.81
CA GLY A 267 -0.45 34.26 15.21
C GLY A 267 0.80 33.43 14.90
N ALA A 268 0.68 32.38 14.07
CA ALA A 268 1.79 31.54 13.65
C ALA A 268 2.91 32.31 12.95
N LEU A 269 4.15 31.89 13.17
CA LEU A 269 5.31 32.40 12.47
C LEU A 269 5.47 31.64 11.13
N GLN A 270 5.30 32.32 10.01
CA GLN A 270 5.40 31.76 8.67
C GLN A 270 6.80 32.02 8.09
N MET A 271 7.55 30.94 7.86
CA MET A 271 8.71 30.88 6.97
C MET A 271 8.25 30.52 5.56
N SER A 272 8.99 30.96 4.53
CA SER A 272 8.70 30.60 3.14
C SER A 272 9.98 30.35 2.34
N ASP A 273 9.92 29.36 1.45
CA ASP A 273 11.01 28.91 0.59
C ASP A 273 12.28 28.52 1.37
N VAL A 274 12.10 27.59 2.33
CA VAL A 274 13.14 27.06 3.22
C VAL A 274 14.00 26.05 2.47
N ARG A 275 15.32 26.18 2.57
CA ARG A 275 16.33 25.25 2.02
C ARG A 275 17.39 24.93 3.07
N ALA A 276 18.01 23.76 2.95
CA ALA A 276 19.23 23.41 3.68
C ALA A 276 20.40 23.26 2.69
N ASP A 277 21.50 24.00 2.91
CA ASP A 277 22.61 24.11 1.96
C ASP A 277 23.29 22.77 1.65
N ALA A 278 23.28 21.83 2.62
CA ALA A 278 23.85 20.49 2.48
C ALA A 278 22.79 19.39 2.20
N LEU A 279 21.53 19.78 1.97
CA LEU A 279 20.45 18.90 1.49
C LEU A 279 19.72 19.60 0.32
N PRO A 280 20.38 19.78 -0.85
CA PRO A 280 19.81 20.53 -1.98
C PRO A 280 18.56 19.87 -2.59
N SER A 281 18.33 18.59 -2.31
CA SER A 281 17.11 17.85 -2.65
C SER A 281 15.92 18.15 -1.72
N LEU A 282 16.13 18.83 -0.59
CA LEU A 282 15.10 19.16 0.40
C LEU A 282 14.64 20.61 0.26
N ARG A 283 13.35 20.81 0.02
CA ARG A 283 12.72 22.13 -0.07
C ARG A 283 11.37 22.14 0.62
N ALA A 284 11.17 23.08 1.55
CA ALA A 284 9.87 23.35 2.15
C ALA A 284 9.32 24.69 1.66
N GLY A 285 8.20 24.67 0.92
CA GLY A 285 7.63 25.87 0.29
C GLY A 285 7.09 26.88 1.28
N LYS A 286 6.40 26.40 2.33
CA LYS A 286 5.91 27.19 3.48
C LYS A 286 6.02 26.35 4.73
N VAL A 287 6.47 26.95 5.83
CA VAL A 287 6.47 26.32 7.16
C VAL A 287 5.83 27.29 8.14
N PHE A 288 4.84 26.82 8.90
CA PHE A 288 4.18 27.57 9.96
C PHE A 288 4.59 26.99 11.31
N LEU A 289 5.16 27.81 12.17
CA LEU A 289 5.38 27.48 13.58
C LEU A 289 4.23 28.08 14.40
N ILE A 290 3.36 27.21 14.91
CA ILE A 290 2.11 27.59 15.60
C ILE A 290 2.31 27.35 17.12
N PRO A 291 2.33 28.39 17.97
CA PRO A 291 2.40 28.20 19.42
C PRO A 291 1.11 27.57 19.97
N ASP A 292 1.24 26.57 20.83
CA ASP A 292 0.14 26.06 21.65
C ASP A 292 -0.14 27.07 22.77
N TRP A 293 -0.98 28.07 22.49
CA TRP A 293 -1.35 29.09 23.47
C TRP A 293 -1.96 28.49 24.76
N PRO A 294 -2.92 27.52 24.71
CA PRO A 294 -3.45 26.89 25.92
C PRO A 294 -2.41 26.18 26.81
N ALA A 295 -1.42 25.48 26.25
CA ALA A 295 -0.37 24.85 27.05
C ALA A 295 0.65 25.88 27.55
N SER A 296 1.17 26.72 26.64
CA SER A 296 2.26 27.66 26.91
C SER A 296 1.90 28.70 27.97
N LEU A 297 0.65 29.19 27.96
CA LEU A 297 0.17 30.18 28.94
C LEU A 297 -0.11 29.59 30.34
N ARG A 298 -0.30 28.26 30.45
CA ARG A 298 -0.59 27.61 31.75
C ARG A 298 0.65 27.01 32.41
N ALA A 299 1.54 26.40 31.63
CA ALA A 299 2.67 25.64 32.14
C ALA A 299 4.02 26.39 32.10
N VAL A 300 4.06 27.59 31.49
CA VAL A 300 5.32 28.29 31.12
C VAL A 300 6.21 27.42 30.20
N ASP A 301 5.60 26.41 29.58
CA ASP A 301 6.20 25.42 28.70
C ASP A 301 5.81 25.77 27.26
N TRP A 302 6.68 26.55 26.61
CA TRP A 302 6.52 27.01 25.23
C TRP A 302 6.56 25.83 24.26
N ARG A 303 5.38 25.33 23.89
CA ARG A 303 5.18 24.22 22.95
C ARG A 303 4.67 24.72 21.61
N PHE A 304 5.08 24.04 20.55
CA PHE A 304 4.72 24.42 19.18
C PHE A 304 4.21 23.21 18.39
N ARG A 305 3.23 23.45 17.52
CA ARG A 305 2.89 22.59 16.38
C ARG A 305 3.60 23.16 15.15
N VAL A 306 4.26 22.30 14.39
CA VAL A 306 4.81 22.67 13.08
C VAL A 306 3.81 22.26 12.01
N ARG A 307 3.57 23.11 11.01
CA ARG A 307 2.79 22.73 9.82
C ARG A 307 3.53 23.09 8.53
N ILE A 308 3.77 22.11 7.67
CA ILE A 308 4.52 22.30 6.42
C ILE A 308 3.56 22.26 5.22
N GLY A 309 3.40 23.40 4.54
CA GLY A 309 2.43 23.59 3.46
C GLY A 309 2.81 22.98 2.11
N GLU A 310 4.08 22.58 1.98
CA GLU A 310 4.67 21.92 0.83
C GLU A 310 6.06 21.41 1.22
N LEU A 311 6.29 20.10 1.09
CA LEU A 311 7.59 19.46 1.32
C LEU A 311 7.95 18.59 0.11
N VAL A 312 9.13 18.85 -0.46
CA VAL A 312 9.74 18.02 -1.50
C VAL A 312 11.10 17.57 -0.97
N GLY A 313 11.39 16.28 -1.04
CA GLY A 313 12.64 15.72 -0.51
C GLY A 313 13.03 14.40 -1.17
N ALA A 314 14.34 14.15 -1.31
CA ALA A 314 14.84 12.80 -1.54
C ALA A 314 14.68 11.95 -0.25
N PRO A 315 14.53 10.61 -0.35
CA PRO A 315 14.36 9.71 0.79
C PRO A 315 15.35 9.94 1.94
N SER A 316 16.65 10.12 1.67
CA SER A 316 17.68 10.37 2.68
C SER A 316 17.47 11.68 3.44
N ALA A 317 17.03 12.72 2.74
CA ALA A 317 16.77 14.04 3.31
C ALA A 317 15.50 14.05 4.18
N LEU A 318 14.47 13.32 3.77
CA LEU A 318 13.26 13.10 4.57
C LEU A 318 13.55 12.24 5.80
N ASN A 319 14.37 11.19 5.67
CA ASN A 319 14.85 10.38 6.78
C ASN A 319 15.65 11.21 7.80
N ARG A 320 16.48 12.17 7.35
CA ARG A 320 17.18 13.13 8.23
C ARG A 320 16.22 14.12 8.90
N LEU A 321 15.16 14.57 8.24
CA LEU A 321 14.12 15.39 8.87
C LEU A 321 13.41 14.63 10.01
N MET A 322 13.16 13.33 9.83
CA MET A 322 12.61 12.44 10.87
C MET A 322 13.63 12.01 11.95
N ALA A 323 14.92 12.31 11.76
CA ALA A 323 16.00 11.91 12.68
C ALA A 323 16.16 12.85 13.89
N ALA A 324 15.66 14.08 13.78
CA ALA A 324 15.97 15.14 14.73
C ALA A 324 15.16 15.03 16.03
N PRO A 325 15.78 15.14 17.22
CA PRO A 325 15.16 14.80 18.50
C PRO A 325 14.03 15.76 18.87
N ALA A 326 12.82 15.22 19.09
CA ALA A 326 11.62 15.99 19.43
C ALA A 326 11.77 16.82 20.72
N ASP A 327 12.48 16.28 21.72
CA ASP A 327 12.71 16.92 23.02
C ASP A 327 13.39 18.29 22.91
N GLN A 328 14.29 18.45 21.93
CA GLN A 328 15.15 19.64 21.85
C GLN A 328 14.42 20.88 21.30
N LEU A 329 13.27 20.69 20.65
CA LEU A 329 12.53 21.78 19.99
C LEU A 329 11.11 22.00 20.55
N ARG A 330 10.67 21.20 21.55
CA ARG A 330 9.30 21.21 22.13
C ARG A 330 8.18 21.14 21.06
N VAL A 331 8.48 20.48 19.94
CA VAL A 331 7.50 20.24 18.88
C VAL A 331 6.62 19.08 19.30
N THR A 332 5.34 19.38 19.54
CA THR A 332 4.36 18.38 20.00
C THR A 332 3.81 17.54 18.84
N GLU A 333 3.77 18.13 17.65
CA GLU A 333 3.23 17.52 16.43
C GLU A 333 3.77 18.24 15.20
N THR A 334 4.07 17.48 14.13
CA THR A 334 4.37 18.04 12.80
C THR A 334 3.31 17.60 11.80
N GLU A 335 2.50 18.55 11.34
CA GLU A 335 1.48 18.37 10.31
C GLU A 335 2.06 18.70 8.93
N LEU A 336 1.73 17.91 7.92
CA LEU A 336 2.23 18.07 6.55
C LEU A 336 1.03 18.20 5.60
N ASP A 337 0.79 19.41 5.05
CA ASP A 337 -0.35 19.65 4.15
C ASP A 337 -0.13 18.95 2.80
N ARG A 338 1.10 18.98 2.27
CA ARG A 338 1.54 18.29 1.04
C ARG A 338 3.00 17.84 1.12
N VAL A 339 3.24 16.57 0.85
CA VAL A 339 4.54 15.89 0.77
C VAL A 339 4.67 15.20 -0.58
N SER A 340 5.83 15.32 -1.21
CA SER A 340 6.22 14.51 -2.38
C SER A 340 7.66 14.03 -2.24
N VAL A 341 7.94 12.84 -2.76
CA VAL A 341 9.25 12.20 -2.66
C VAL A 341 9.96 12.27 -4.01
N SER A 342 11.18 12.79 -4.04
CA SER A 342 11.97 12.96 -5.27
C SER A 342 12.86 11.75 -5.51
N VAL A 343 12.57 10.95 -6.54
CA VAL A 343 13.27 9.69 -6.88
C VAL A 343 13.32 9.48 -8.40
N GLY A 344 14.42 8.95 -8.94
CA GLY A 344 14.55 8.67 -10.39
C GLY A 344 14.38 9.87 -11.33
N GLY A 345 14.55 11.10 -10.82
CA GLY A 345 14.26 12.35 -11.54
C GLY A 345 12.77 12.76 -11.53
N GLU A 346 11.90 11.97 -10.89
CA GLU A 346 10.46 12.20 -10.77
C GLU A 346 10.08 12.69 -9.36
N SER A 347 8.92 13.34 -9.24
CA SER A 347 8.29 13.68 -7.97
C SER A 347 7.09 12.76 -7.74
N TRP A 348 7.21 11.84 -6.79
CA TRP A 348 6.21 10.81 -6.51
C TRP A 348 5.29 11.19 -5.36
N ALA A 349 4.01 10.91 -5.59
CA ALA A 349 2.87 11.16 -4.69
C ALA A 349 2.68 12.63 -4.27
N VAL A 350 1.44 12.94 -3.87
CA VAL A 350 1.12 14.16 -3.12
C VAL A 350 0.31 13.69 -1.93
N LEU A 351 0.96 13.65 -0.77
CA LEU A 351 0.40 13.10 0.47
C LEU A 351 0.26 14.19 1.54
N SER A 352 -0.76 14.07 2.38
CA SER A 352 -1.02 14.88 3.56
C SER A 352 -0.98 14.00 4.81
N GLY A 353 -0.72 14.54 5.99
CA GLY A 353 -0.72 13.74 7.22
C GLY A 353 0.07 14.35 8.36
N SER A 354 0.55 13.51 9.27
CA SER A 354 1.35 13.95 10.41
C SER A 354 2.56 13.05 10.67
N VAL A 355 3.58 13.66 11.28
CA VAL A 355 4.77 12.98 11.81
C VAL A 355 4.71 13.08 13.33
N MET A 356 4.72 11.93 13.99
CA MET A 356 4.66 11.81 15.45
C MET A 356 5.96 11.19 15.97
N PRO A 357 6.51 11.66 17.11
CA PRO A 357 7.60 10.95 17.77
C PRO A 357 7.10 9.62 18.35
N GLY A 358 7.89 8.56 18.18
CA GLY A 358 7.66 7.23 18.74
C GLY A 358 8.92 6.65 19.38
N GLU A 359 8.77 5.55 20.12
CA GLU A 359 9.83 4.94 20.94
C GLU A 359 11.09 4.52 20.14
N GLN A 360 10.93 4.25 18.84
CA GLN A 360 12.02 3.85 17.93
C GLN A 360 12.42 4.96 16.95
N GLY A 361 11.94 6.19 17.15
CA GLY A 361 12.09 7.33 16.24
C GLY A 361 10.75 7.85 15.73
N ALA A 362 10.79 8.89 14.89
CA ALA A 362 9.57 9.49 14.35
C ALA A 362 8.90 8.60 13.28
N VAL A 363 7.56 8.56 13.33
CA VAL A 363 6.69 7.82 12.41
C VAL A 363 5.85 8.82 11.62
N ALA A 364 5.93 8.77 10.28
CA ALA A 364 5.09 9.54 9.39
C ALA A 364 3.87 8.73 8.94
N ASN A 365 2.67 9.22 9.25
CA ASN A 365 1.40 8.63 8.83
C ASN A 365 0.76 9.54 7.77
N LEU A 366 0.86 9.14 6.50
CA LEU A 366 0.52 9.95 5.34
C LEU A 366 -0.63 9.33 4.54
N ARG A 367 -1.41 10.17 3.84
CA ARG A 367 -2.54 9.77 2.97
C ARG A 367 -2.65 10.68 1.75
N ASP A 368 -3.16 10.18 0.63
CA ASP A 368 -3.54 11.03 -0.50
C ASP A 368 -4.84 11.82 -0.23
N GLU A 369 -5.13 12.82 -1.07
CA GLU A 369 -6.33 13.67 -0.97
C GLU A 369 -7.65 12.89 -1.03
N LEU A 370 -7.66 11.69 -1.63
CA LEU A 370 -8.84 10.84 -1.80
C LEU A 370 -8.99 9.77 -0.70
N GLY A 371 -8.00 9.58 0.19
CA GLY A 371 -7.97 8.47 1.14
C GLY A 371 -7.88 7.08 0.48
N THR A 372 -7.38 7.01 -0.76
CA THR A 372 -7.20 5.78 -1.55
C THR A 372 -5.78 5.22 -1.50
N LEU A 373 -4.84 5.96 -0.92
CA LEU A 373 -3.45 5.57 -0.66
C LEU A 373 -3.07 6.06 0.74
N THR A 374 -2.77 5.13 1.64
CA THR A 374 -2.18 5.38 2.96
C THR A 374 -0.73 4.91 2.94
N VAL A 375 0.18 5.68 3.54
CA VAL A 375 1.61 5.37 3.62
C VAL A 375 2.11 5.62 5.04
N THR A 376 2.60 4.57 5.68
CA THR A 376 3.36 4.65 6.94
C THR A 376 4.84 4.62 6.59
N ALA A 377 5.61 5.61 7.05
CA ALA A 377 7.06 5.64 6.84
C ALA A 377 7.81 5.83 8.17
N ILE A 378 8.89 5.05 8.34
CA ILE A 378 9.80 5.09 9.49
C ILE A 378 11.26 5.10 9.01
N ARG A 379 12.19 5.38 9.91
CA ARG A 379 13.62 5.46 9.60
C ARG A 379 14.27 4.08 9.42
N ALA A 380 15.16 3.94 8.45
CA ALA A 380 15.93 2.72 8.20
C ALA A 380 17.39 3.05 7.80
N GLY A 381 18.23 3.39 8.78
CA GLY A 381 19.60 3.85 8.52
C GLY A 381 19.60 5.23 7.84
N ASP A 382 20.16 5.32 6.63
CA ASP A 382 20.03 6.50 5.75
C ASP A 382 18.77 6.44 4.85
N ALA A 383 18.06 5.30 4.78
CA ALA A 383 16.85 5.09 3.98
C ALA A 383 15.53 5.24 4.78
N LEU A 384 14.40 5.13 4.08
CA LEU A 384 13.05 5.07 4.66
C LEU A 384 12.50 3.64 4.56
N HIS A 385 12.04 3.06 5.66
CA HIS A 385 11.18 1.88 5.58
C HIS A 385 9.73 2.34 5.38
N VAL A 386 9.03 1.71 4.44
CA VAL A 386 7.71 2.16 3.96
C VAL A 386 6.76 0.97 3.90
N ASP A 387 5.57 1.12 4.51
CA ASP A 387 4.40 0.28 4.28
C ASP A 387 3.30 1.15 3.64
N ALA A 388 2.93 0.82 2.40
CA ALA A 388 1.99 1.57 1.60
C ALA A 388 0.81 0.70 1.18
N VAL A 389 -0.42 1.14 1.48
CA VAL A 389 -1.67 0.46 1.13
C VAL A 389 -2.49 1.35 0.21
N ALA A 390 -2.79 0.86 -1.00
CA ALA A 390 -3.63 1.52 -1.99
C ALA A 390 -4.88 0.69 -2.31
N VAL A 391 -5.98 1.39 -2.64
CA VAL A 391 -7.31 0.80 -2.91
C VAL A 391 -7.87 1.37 -4.22
N ASN A 392 -8.35 0.50 -5.11
CA ASN A 392 -8.90 0.84 -6.43
C ASN A 392 -8.00 1.73 -7.31
N ARG A 393 -6.67 1.66 -7.14
CA ARG A 393 -5.66 2.30 -8.00
C ARG A 393 -5.20 1.35 -9.10
N PRO A 394 -4.69 1.82 -10.24
CA PRO A 394 -3.87 0.99 -11.14
C PRO A 394 -2.51 0.68 -10.49
N LEU A 395 -1.83 -0.38 -10.95
CA LEU A 395 -0.43 -0.62 -10.56
C LEU A 395 0.48 0.53 -11.08
N PRO A 396 1.51 0.95 -10.32
CA PRO A 396 2.50 1.92 -10.81
C PRO A 396 3.27 1.43 -12.05
N VAL A 397 3.54 0.12 -12.10
CA VAL A 397 4.16 -0.59 -13.22
C VAL A 397 3.08 -1.50 -13.82
N PHE A 398 2.91 -1.49 -15.15
CA PHE A 398 1.76 -2.12 -15.85
C PHE A 398 0.37 -1.54 -15.45
N PRO A 399 0.13 -0.22 -15.60
CA PRO A 399 -1.14 0.43 -15.20
C PRO A 399 -2.40 -0.08 -15.94
N GLN A 400 -2.24 -0.86 -17.00
CA GLN A 400 -3.33 -1.57 -17.68
C GLN A 400 -3.96 -2.70 -16.84
N ILE A 401 -3.32 -3.15 -15.76
CA ILE A 401 -3.86 -4.15 -14.83
C ILE A 401 -4.62 -3.43 -13.69
N PRO A 402 -5.95 -3.57 -13.59
CA PRO A 402 -6.72 -3.03 -12.48
C PRO A 402 -6.51 -3.88 -11.21
N VAL A 403 -6.34 -3.24 -10.06
CA VAL A 403 -6.22 -3.92 -8.76
C VAL A 403 -7.20 -3.34 -7.75
N SER A 404 -7.81 -4.20 -6.94
CA SER A 404 -8.81 -3.80 -5.93
C SER A 404 -8.14 -3.28 -4.66
N THR A 405 -7.11 -3.98 -4.20
CA THR A 405 -6.16 -3.54 -3.18
C THR A 405 -4.75 -3.84 -3.64
N LEU A 406 -3.79 -3.04 -3.14
CA LEU A 406 -2.36 -3.21 -3.30
C LEU A 406 -1.69 -2.85 -1.96
N GLN A 407 -0.85 -3.72 -1.42
CA GLN A 407 0.09 -3.41 -0.35
C GLN A 407 1.52 -3.55 -0.87
N VAL A 408 2.40 -2.63 -0.46
CA VAL A 408 3.83 -2.61 -0.79
C VAL A 408 4.61 -2.29 0.48
N VAL A 409 5.49 -3.21 0.90
CA VAL A 409 6.39 -3.06 2.03
C VAL A 409 7.83 -3.11 1.52
N GLY A 410 8.68 -2.18 1.93
CA GLY A 410 10.06 -2.12 1.46
C GLY A 410 10.91 -1.02 2.08
N THR A 411 12.11 -0.84 1.51
CA THR A 411 13.10 0.16 1.93
C THR A 411 13.43 1.07 0.76
N LEU A 412 13.06 2.34 0.87
CA LEU A 412 13.20 3.38 -0.15
C LEU A 412 14.44 4.24 0.13
N SER A 413 15.35 4.30 -0.84
CA SER A 413 16.60 5.06 -0.82
C SER A 413 16.66 6.05 -1.99
N ASP A 414 17.69 6.91 -2.03
CA ASP A 414 17.84 7.89 -3.11
C ASP A 414 18.11 7.26 -4.48
N ASP A 415 18.64 6.02 -4.53
CA ASP A 415 19.05 5.29 -5.74
C ASP A 415 18.12 4.13 -6.15
N GLY A 416 17.23 3.70 -5.25
CA GLY A 416 16.34 2.57 -5.51
C GLY A 416 15.32 2.26 -4.40
N PHE A 417 14.39 1.37 -4.70
CA PHE A 417 13.37 0.84 -3.80
C PHE A 417 13.48 -0.69 -3.74
N ASP A 418 13.84 -1.21 -2.57
CA ASP A 418 13.89 -2.64 -2.27
C ASP A 418 12.56 -3.08 -1.65
N ILE A 419 11.70 -3.72 -2.45
CA ILE A 419 10.35 -4.14 -2.07
C ILE A 419 10.41 -5.57 -1.56
N THR A 420 10.53 -5.69 -0.23
CA THR A 420 10.63 -6.96 0.48
C THR A 420 9.34 -7.77 0.46
N ASN A 421 8.18 -7.12 0.24
CA ASN A 421 6.91 -7.78 -0.03
C ASN A 421 5.95 -6.84 -0.77
N PHE A 422 5.25 -7.33 -1.79
CA PHE A 422 4.04 -6.71 -2.31
C PHE A 422 2.93 -7.74 -2.53
N GLY A 423 1.68 -7.29 -2.42
CA GLY A 423 0.50 -8.13 -2.62
C GLY A 423 -0.68 -7.33 -3.15
N ALA A 424 -1.43 -7.88 -4.12
CA ALA A 424 -2.58 -7.23 -4.72
C ALA A 424 -3.71 -8.22 -5.08
N GLY A 425 -4.96 -7.75 -5.01
CA GLY A 425 -6.13 -8.43 -5.57
C GLY A 425 -6.30 -8.06 -7.04
N VAL A 426 -6.16 -9.02 -7.96
CA VAL A 426 -6.06 -8.75 -9.41
C VAL A 426 -6.90 -9.75 -10.20
N LEU A 427 -7.80 -9.26 -11.06
CA LEU A 427 -8.58 -10.05 -12.05
C LEU A 427 -9.15 -11.36 -11.46
N ASP A 428 -10.01 -11.22 -10.44
CA ASP A 428 -10.65 -12.29 -9.65
C ASP A 428 -9.70 -13.21 -8.84
N GLY A 429 -8.39 -13.04 -8.95
CA GLY A 429 -7.37 -13.76 -8.21
C GLY A 429 -6.48 -12.86 -7.34
N LYS A 430 -5.29 -13.37 -7.01
CA LYS A 430 -4.26 -12.68 -6.22
C LYS A 430 -2.91 -12.72 -6.91
N LEU A 431 -2.11 -11.70 -6.63
CA LEU A 431 -0.73 -11.53 -7.07
C LEU A 431 0.09 -11.12 -5.85
N ALA A 432 1.27 -11.70 -5.65
CA ALA A 432 2.19 -11.34 -4.56
C ALA A 432 3.65 -11.59 -4.96
N GLY A 433 4.62 -10.92 -4.33
CA GLY A 433 6.02 -11.08 -4.71
C GLY A 433 7.02 -10.19 -3.98
N THR A 434 8.25 -10.19 -4.48
CA THR A 434 9.32 -9.27 -4.10
C THR A 434 9.88 -8.58 -5.34
N ALA A 435 10.35 -7.34 -5.21
CA ALA A 435 10.86 -6.57 -6.35
C ALA A 435 11.99 -5.63 -5.95
N TYR A 436 12.95 -5.46 -6.84
CA TYR A 436 14.01 -4.48 -6.72
C TYR A 436 13.93 -3.50 -7.89
N LEU A 437 13.76 -2.22 -7.57
CA LEU A 437 13.71 -1.12 -8.53
C LEU A 437 14.91 -0.20 -8.29
N SER A 438 15.67 0.08 -9.34
CA SER A 438 16.87 0.94 -9.30
C SER A 438 16.81 1.99 -10.39
N TRP A 439 17.42 3.15 -10.17
CA TRP A 439 17.42 4.27 -11.12
C TRP A 439 18.71 5.14 -11.23
N PRO A 440 19.94 4.75 -10.81
CA PRO A 440 21.12 5.60 -11.04
C PRO A 440 21.41 5.87 -12.53
N ASP A 441 21.30 4.83 -13.36
CA ASP A 441 21.61 4.83 -14.80
C ASP A 441 20.35 4.48 -15.62
N GLY A 442 19.28 5.23 -15.36
CA GLY A 442 17.93 4.94 -15.87
C GLY A 442 17.22 3.83 -15.10
N ALA A 443 15.89 3.83 -15.15
CA ALA A 443 15.06 2.94 -14.34
C ALA A 443 15.11 1.48 -14.79
N ARG A 444 15.35 0.55 -13.86
CA ARG A 444 15.33 -0.91 -14.07
C ARG A 444 14.65 -1.62 -12.91
N ILE A 445 13.71 -2.51 -13.22
CA ILE A 445 13.00 -3.35 -12.27
C ILE A 445 13.31 -4.83 -12.50
N VAL A 446 13.49 -5.57 -11.41
CA VAL A 446 13.50 -7.04 -11.35
C VAL A 446 12.46 -7.44 -10.31
N ALA A 447 11.55 -8.36 -10.64
CA ALA A 447 10.51 -8.82 -9.73
C ALA A 447 10.28 -10.34 -9.80
N ASP A 448 10.18 -10.98 -8.63
CA ASP A 448 9.71 -12.36 -8.47
C ASP A 448 8.23 -12.34 -8.09
N VAL A 449 7.38 -12.69 -9.06
CA VAL A 449 5.91 -12.57 -8.99
C VAL A 449 5.27 -13.96 -8.90
N THR A 450 4.44 -14.17 -7.88
CA THR A 450 3.54 -15.31 -7.73
C THR A 450 2.12 -14.90 -8.09
N LEU A 451 1.46 -15.69 -8.94
CA LEU A 451 0.04 -15.53 -9.28
C LEU A 451 -0.76 -16.68 -8.67
N SER A 452 -1.98 -16.38 -8.21
CA SER A 452 -2.91 -17.37 -7.65
C SER A 452 -4.32 -17.11 -8.17
N GLN A 453 -4.85 -18.07 -8.92
CA GLN A 453 -6.21 -18.12 -9.44
C GLN A 453 -6.66 -16.94 -10.33
N VAL A 454 -5.72 -16.20 -10.92
CA VAL A 454 -5.97 -15.02 -11.77
C VAL A 454 -6.73 -15.41 -13.04
N ASN A 455 -7.77 -14.66 -13.41
CA ASN A 455 -8.53 -14.92 -14.63
C ASN A 455 -7.68 -14.64 -15.88
N VAL A 456 -7.28 -15.70 -16.60
CA VAL A 456 -6.34 -15.60 -17.72
C VAL A 456 -6.94 -14.91 -18.94
N GLU A 457 -8.25 -15.06 -19.16
CA GLU A 457 -8.97 -14.44 -20.28
C GLU A 457 -9.03 -12.91 -20.11
N GLN A 458 -9.31 -12.46 -18.87
CA GLN A 458 -9.24 -11.04 -18.54
C GLN A 458 -7.81 -10.50 -18.65
N LEU A 459 -6.81 -11.27 -18.16
CA LEU A 459 -5.41 -10.85 -18.21
C LEU A 459 -4.92 -10.63 -19.64
N LEU A 460 -5.22 -11.57 -20.55
CA LEU A 460 -4.84 -11.47 -21.97
C LEU A 460 -5.53 -10.29 -22.66
N LYS A 461 -6.82 -10.04 -22.36
CA LYS A 461 -7.54 -8.84 -22.84
C LYS A 461 -6.96 -7.52 -22.32
N ARG A 462 -6.39 -7.48 -21.10
CA ARG A 462 -5.70 -6.28 -20.57
C ARG A 462 -4.30 -6.08 -21.16
N LEU A 463 -3.72 -7.13 -21.76
CA LEU A 463 -2.40 -7.11 -22.39
C LEU A 463 -2.46 -7.04 -23.93
N ASP A 464 -3.65 -6.81 -24.49
CA ASP A 464 -3.94 -6.73 -25.93
C ASP A 464 -3.43 -7.94 -26.75
N ALA A 465 -3.54 -9.14 -26.16
CA ALA A 465 -3.10 -10.38 -26.79
C ALA A 465 -4.28 -11.08 -27.49
N GLY A 466 -4.12 -11.45 -28.76
CA GLY A 466 -5.12 -12.16 -29.57
C GLY A 466 -5.36 -13.63 -29.19
N VAL A 467 -4.70 -14.11 -28.13
CA VAL A 467 -4.81 -15.47 -27.61
C VAL A 467 -6.20 -15.74 -27.04
N ARG A 468 -6.91 -16.72 -27.59
CA ARG A 468 -8.16 -17.24 -27.01
C ARG A 468 -7.85 -18.32 -25.97
N LEU A 469 -7.53 -17.89 -24.75
CA LEU A 469 -7.31 -18.79 -23.61
C LEU A 469 -8.17 -18.35 -22.42
N GLY A 470 -8.97 -19.27 -21.89
CA GLY A 470 -9.74 -19.11 -20.66
C GLY A 470 -9.29 -20.09 -19.57
N GLY A 471 -9.71 -19.82 -18.34
CA GLY A 471 -9.36 -20.61 -17.14
C GLY A 471 -8.74 -19.77 -16.02
N SER A 472 -8.35 -20.44 -14.93
CA SER A 472 -7.77 -19.83 -13.74
C SER A 472 -6.26 -20.08 -13.68
N LEU A 473 -5.46 -19.01 -13.79
CA LEU A 473 -4.00 -19.02 -13.85
C LEU A 473 -3.37 -18.89 -12.45
N SER A 474 -2.49 -19.83 -12.13
CA SER A 474 -1.52 -19.74 -11.03
C SER A 474 -0.11 -19.93 -11.57
N GLY A 475 0.92 -19.46 -10.86
CA GLY A 475 2.30 -19.62 -11.32
C GLY A 475 3.32 -18.77 -10.58
N ARG A 476 4.59 -18.90 -10.98
CA ARG A 476 5.71 -18.08 -10.49
C ARG A 476 6.57 -17.61 -11.66
N PHE A 477 6.82 -16.31 -11.70
CA PHE A 477 7.44 -15.60 -12.82
C PHE A 477 8.50 -14.61 -12.34
N LYS A 478 9.69 -14.66 -12.92
CA LYS A 478 10.67 -13.57 -12.88
C LYS A 478 10.38 -12.60 -14.02
N VAL A 479 10.26 -11.33 -13.70
CA VAL A 479 9.91 -10.22 -14.60
C VAL A 479 11.03 -9.19 -14.57
N GLU A 480 11.51 -8.77 -15.73
CA GLU A 480 12.53 -7.72 -15.85
C GLU A 480 12.08 -6.64 -16.85
N GLY A 481 12.31 -5.37 -16.51
CA GLY A 481 11.98 -4.24 -17.37
C GLY A 481 12.85 -3.03 -17.10
N GLY A 482 12.86 -2.07 -18.01
CA GLY A 482 13.54 -0.80 -17.83
C GLY A 482 13.06 0.28 -18.80
N ALA A 483 13.31 1.53 -18.44
CA ALA A 483 12.93 2.74 -19.17
C ALA A 483 13.86 3.90 -18.75
N ALA A 484 13.59 5.15 -19.18
CA ALA A 484 14.36 6.28 -18.67
C ALA A 484 13.96 6.58 -17.22
N HIS A 485 12.65 6.71 -16.97
CA HIS A 485 12.08 6.93 -15.63
C HIS A 485 11.20 5.76 -15.17
N PRO A 486 11.03 5.52 -13.85
CA PRO A 486 10.30 4.34 -13.38
C PRO A 486 8.82 4.31 -13.79
N SER A 487 8.13 5.46 -13.89
CA SER A 487 6.74 5.54 -14.35
C SER A 487 6.52 5.12 -15.82
N GLU A 488 7.61 5.02 -16.60
CA GLU A 488 7.59 4.63 -18.00
C GLU A 488 7.69 3.10 -18.22
N ILE A 489 7.92 2.32 -17.16
CA ILE A 489 8.05 0.86 -17.26
C ILE A 489 6.67 0.22 -17.53
N ARG A 490 6.34 0.06 -18.81
CA ARG A 490 5.04 -0.44 -19.30
C ARG A 490 5.07 -1.89 -19.78
N THR A 491 6.24 -2.48 -19.98
CA THR A 491 6.40 -3.81 -20.61
C THR A 491 7.62 -4.54 -20.08
N ALA A 492 7.47 -5.86 -19.84
CA ALA A 492 8.57 -6.73 -19.47
C ALA A 492 9.47 -7.03 -20.69
N SER A 493 10.74 -6.67 -20.57
CA SER A 493 11.80 -6.95 -21.55
C SER A 493 12.25 -8.41 -21.51
N GLN A 494 12.32 -8.99 -20.30
CA GLN A 494 12.44 -10.42 -20.07
C GLN A 494 11.32 -10.89 -19.14
N LEU A 495 10.81 -12.08 -19.39
CA LEU A 495 9.81 -12.75 -18.56
C LEU A 495 10.14 -14.24 -18.58
N SER A 496 10.28 -14.89 -17.42
CA SER A 496 10.47 -16.34 -17.37
C SER A 496 9.74 -16.94 -16.17
N GLY A 497 9.10 -18.09 -16.31
CA GLY A 497 8.33 -18.66 -15.20
C GLY A 497 7.65 -19.99 -15.50
N ARG A 498 7.02 -20.53 -14.47
CA ARG A 498 6.14 -21.70 -14.54
C ARG A 498 4.69 -21.27 -14.35
N PHE A 499 3.81 -21.85 -15.14
CA PHE A 499 2.38 -21.59 -15.10
C PHE A 499 1.59 -22.89 -14.95
N GLU A 500 0.42 -22.74 -14.35
CA GLU A 500 -0.66 -23.72 -14.33
C GLU A 500 -1.98 -22.97 -14.60
N VAL A 501 -2.72 -23.39 -15.63
CA VAL A 501 -4.09 -22.94 -15.87
C VAL A 501 -5.02 -24.11 -15.58
N THR A 502 -6.06 -23.89 -14.77
CA THR A 502 -7.07 -24.91 -14.45
C THR A 502 -8.45 -24.54 -14.98
N ASN A 503 -9.28 -25.56 -15.25
CA ASN A 503 -10.67 -25.43 -15.71
C ASN A 503 -10.82 -24.45 -16.88
N GLY A 504 -10.05 -24.67 -17.95
CA GLY A 504 -9.85 -23.71 -19.01
C GLY A 504 -10.33 -24.17 -20.38
N VAL A 505 -10.17 -23.28 -21.36
CA VAL A 505 -10.49 -23.53 -22.77
C VAL A 505 -9.45 -22.88 -23.67
N VAL A 506 -8.97 -23.63 -24.68
CA VAL A 506 -8.13 -23.12 -25.77
C VAL A 506 -9.03 -22.92 -26.98
N GLY A 507 -9.33 -21.67 -27.31
CA GLY A 507 -10.11 -21.30 -28.49
C GLY A 507 -9.26 -21.28 -29.77
N GLY A 508 -9.86 -21.67 -30.89
CA GLY A 508 -9.20 -21.76 -32.19
C GLY A 508 -8.48 -23.09 -32.45
N MET A 509 -8.31 -23.94 -31.44
CA MET A 509 -7.59 -25.21 -31.51
C MET A 509 -8.43 -26.36 -30.93
N ASP A 510 -9.03 -27.19 -31.79
CA ASP A 510 -9.60 -28.50 -31.41
C ASP A 510 -8.59 -29.64 -31.65
N PHE A 511 -7.84 -30.00 -30.60
CA PHE A 511 -6.90 -31.13 -30.65
C PHE A 511 -7.62 -32.49 -30.79
N GLY A 512 -8.89 -32.57 -30.39
CA GLY A 512 -9.74 -33.74 -30.57
C GLY A 512 -10.17 -33.92 -32.03
N ALA A 513 -10.35 -32.85 -32.80
CA ALA A 513 -10.54 -32.91 -34.25
C ALA A 513 -9.25 -33.31 -34.97
N ALA A 514 -8.10 -32.72 -34.59
CA ALA A 514 -6.80 -33.08 -35.18
C ALA A 514 -6.51 -34.59 -35.07
N MET A 515 -6.80 -35.19 -33.91
CA MET A 515 -6.67 -36.62 -33.66
C MET A 515 -7.70 -37.52 -34.37
N ARG A 516 -8.85 -36.96 -34.77
CA ARG A 516 -9.87 -37.64 -35.60
C ARG A 516 -9.52 -37.60 -37.08
N GLU A 517 -9.07 -36.45 -37.58
CA GLU A 517 -8.78 -36.22 -39.01
C GLU A 517 -7.46 -36.82 -39.49
N ARG A 518 -6.50 -37.09 -38.58
CA ARG A 518 -5.28 -37.89 -38.83
C ARG A 518 -4.53 -37.52 -40.12
N GLY A 519 -4.38 -36.23 -40.39
CA GLY A 519 -3.63 -35.73 -41.54
C GLY A 519 -4.42 -35.60 -42.85
N SER A 520 -5.76 -35.61 -42.80
CA SER A 520 -6.60 -35.31 -43.98
C SER A 520 -6.67 -33.82 -44.35
N GLY A 521 -6.17 -32.91 -43.52
CA GLY A 521 -6.09 -31.49 -43.83
C GLY A 521 -5.55 -30.62 -42.70
N LYS A 522 -5.64 -29.30 -42.89
CA LYS A 522 -5.42 -28.28 -41.86
C LYS A 522 -6.75 -27.89 -41.23
N ILE A 523 -6.83 -28.02 -39.91
CA ILE A 523 -7.99 -27.60 -39.12
C ILE A 523 -7.76 -26.16 -38.66
N GLN A 524 -8.80 -25.34 -38.72
CA GLN A 524 -8.77 -23.95 -38.27
C GLN A 524 -10.05 -23.68 -37.48
N GLY A 525 -9.93 -23.27 -36.21
CA GLY A 525 -11.07 -23.09 -35.32
C GLY A 525 -11.37 -24.31 -34.44
N GLY A 526 -12.58 -24.34 -33.89
CA GLY A 526 -12.94 -25.24 -32.79
C GLY A 526 -12.34 -24.78 -31.45
N GLU A 527 -12.56 -25.55 -30.40
CA GLU A 527 -12.10 -25.25 -29.04
C GLU A 527 -11.72 -26.55 -28.31
N THR A 528 -10.68 -26.52 -27.47
CA THR A 528 -10.35 -27.62 -26.55
C THR A 528 -10.57 -27.17 -25.11
N LEU A 529 -11.57 -27.73 -24.43
CA LEU A 529 -11.74 -27.59 -22.99
C LEU A 529 -10.72 -28.49 -22.27
N PHE A 530 -10.13 -28.02 -21.16
CA PHE A 530 -9.12 -28.74 -20.41
C PHE A 530 -9.26 -28.57 -18.88
N GLU A 531 -8.93 -29.62 -18.15
CA GLU A 531 -8.91 -29.68 -16.68
C GLU A 531 -7.69 -28.93 -16.13
N SER A 532 -6.51 -29.19 -16.72
CA SER A 532 -5.24 -28.55 -16.36
C SER A 532 -4.36 -28.29 -17.60
N MET A 533 -3.56 -27.23 -17.55
CA MET A 533 -2.47 -26.96 -18.47
C MET A 533 -1.28 -26.41 -17.69
N THR A 534 -0.20 -27.19 -17.60
CA THR A 534 1.04 -26.83 -16.90
C THR A 534 2.19 -26.64 -17.88
N GLY A 535 3.10 -25.71 -17.58
CA GLY A 535 4.23 -25.44 -18.46
C GLY A 535 5.20 -24.38 -17.97
N GLU A 536 6.15 -24.06 -18.85
CA GLU A 536 7.11 -22.98 -18.70
C GLU A 536 6.93 -21.94 -19.80
N LEU A 537 7.10 -20.68 -19.45
CA LEU A 537 6.97 -19.53 -20.35
C LEU A 537 8.27 -18.73 -20.32
N LYS A 538 8.78 -18.31 -21.48
CA LYS A 538 9.99 -17.50 -21.61
C LYS A 538 9.86 -16.47 -22.73
N ARG A 539 9.93 -15.17 -22.39
CA ARG A 539 10.09 -14.05 -23.33
C ARG A 539 11.52 -13.54 -23.28
N LYS A 540 12.12 -13.30 -24.45
CA LYS A 540 13.36 -12.53 -24.63
C LYS A 540 13.33 -11.82 -25.98
N ASP A 541 13.82 -10.59 -26.04
CA ASP A 541 13.98 -9.83 -27.30
C ASP A 541 12.69 -9.76 -28.15
N GLY A 542 11.53 -9.65 -27.48
CA GLY A 542 10.19 -9.64 -28.09
C GLY A 542 9.61 -11.02 -28.42
N ALA A 543 10.44 -12.04 -28.67
CA ALA A 543 9.99 -13.41 -28.94
C ALA A 543 9.51 -14.11 -27.65
N LEU A 544 8.44 -14.89 -27.76
CA LEU A 544 7.81 -15.62 -26.64
C LEU A 544 7.74 -17.12 -26.94
N GLU A 545 8.46 -17.93 -26.16
CA GLU A 545 8.38 -19.38 -26.17
C GLU A 545 7.49 -19.87 -25.00
N VAL A 546 6.60 -20.81 -25.28
CA VAL A 546 5.72 -21.46 -24.29
C VAL A 546 5.89 -22.98 -24.43
N ARG A 547 6.45 -23.60 -23.40
CA ARG A 547 6.63 -25.06 -23.28
C ARG A 547 5.48 -25.61 -22.45
N VAL A 548 4.53 -26.26 -23.11
CA VAL A 548 3.43 -26.96 -22.43
C VAL A 548 3.96 -28.33 -22.00
N SER A 549 4.21 -28.48 -20.69
CA SER A 549 4.67 -29.73 -20.09
C SER A 549 3.55 -30.78 -20.06
N ARG A 550 2.30 -30.35 -19.79
CA ARG A 550 1.11 -31.19 -19.87
C ARG A 550 -0.16 -30.36 -20.01
N LEU A 551 -1.06 -30.78 -20.89
CA LEU A 551 -2.43 -30.32 -21.05
C LEU A 551 -3.34 -31.55 -20.90
N GLN A 552 -4.27 -31.53 -19.95
CA GLN A 552 -5.19 -32.64 -19.66
C GLN A 552 -6.62 -32.27 -20.04
N ALA A 553 -7.24 -33.06 -20.91
CA ALA A 553 -8.61 -32.88 -21.39
C ALA A 553 -9.33 -34.24 -21.42
N GLY A 554 -9.72 -34.74 -20.25
CA GLY A 554 -10.34 -36.05 -20.07
C GLY A 554 -9.47 -37.20 -20.59
N ALA A 555 -9.85 -37.75 -21.74
CA ALA A 555 -9.12 -38.85 -22.40
C ALA A 555 -7.97 -38.38 -23.32
N LEU A 556 -7.68 -37.07 -23.38
CA LEU A 556 -6.60 -36.47 -24.16
C LEU A 556 -5.53 -35.87 -23.23
N ASP A 557 -4.28 -36.26 -23.44
CA ASP A 557 -3.07 -35.72 -22.81
C ASP A 557 -2.19 -35.09 -23.92
N ALA A 558 -1.78 -33.83 -23.81
CA ALA A 558 -0.91 -33.18 -24.80
C ALA A 558 0.29 -32.42 -24.18
N ALA A 559 1.42 -32.37 -24.89
CA ALA A 559 2.62 -31.65 -24.46
C ALA A 559 3.44 -31.17 -25.68
N GLY A 560 4.22 -30.09 -25.55
CA GLY A 560 5.04 -29.59 -26.65
C GLY A 560 5.59 -28.17 -26.46
N VAL A 561 5.99 -27.53 -27.57
CA VAL A 561 6.57 -26.18 -27.57
C VAL A 561 5.89 -25.32 -28.64
N LEU A 562 5.43 -24.15 -28.22
CA LEU A 562 4.87 -23.08 -29.02
C LEU A 562 5.84 -21.89 -29.03
N ARG A 563 5.91 -21.18 -30.14
CA ARG A 563 6.66 -19.93 -30.32
C ARG A 563 5.78 -18.89 -30.99
N ILE A 564 5.77 -17.72 -30.37
CA ILE A 564 5.01 -16.54 -30.77
C ILE A 564 6.04 -15.49 -31.16
N GLY A 565 6.07 -15.17 -32.46
CA GLY A 565 6.97 -14.18 -33.04
C GLY A 565 6.36 -12.78 -33.11
N ALA A 566 6.98 -11.91 -33.92
CA ALA A 566 6.39 -10.63 -34.27
C ALA A 566 5.03 -10.81 -34.99
N LEU A 567 4.16 -9.79 -34.85
CA LEU A 567 2.81 -9.78 -35.45
C LEU A 567 1.94 -11.00 -35.07
N GLU A 568 2.10 -11.50 -33.84
CA GLU A 568 1.38 -12.68 -33.31
C GLU A 568 1.53 -13.97 -34.16
N ALA A 569 2.58 -14.07 -34.97
CA ALA A 569 2.85 -15.27 -35.76
C ALA A 569 3.10 -16.47 -34.85
N LEU A 570 2.21 -17.47 -34.93
CA LEU A 570 2.25 -18.68 -34.11
C LEU A 570 2.91 -19.82 -34.89
N SER A 571 3.84 -20.51 -34.25
CA SER A 571 4.45 -21.74 -34.77
C SER A 571 4.77 -22.70 -33.63
N GLY A 572 4.66 -24.01 -33.84
CA GLY A 572 4.97 -24.97 -32.80
C GLY A 572 4.66 -26.41 -33.18
N GLN A 573 4.92 -27.32 -32.26
CA GLN A 573 4.52 -28.72 -32.36
C GLN A 573 4.14 -29.25 -30.98
N MET A 574 3.03 -29.98 -30.92
CA MET A 574 2.57 -30.68 -29.73
C MET A 574 2.32 -32.15 -30.03
N THR A 575 2.84 -33.03 -29.16
CA THR A 575 2.47 -34.43 -29.13
C THR A 575 1.16 -34.56 -28.36
N THR A 576 0.06 -34.78 -29.08
CA THR A 576 -1.25 -35.09 -28.52
C THR A 576 -1.43 -36.61 -28.44
N SER A 577 -1.77 -37.13 -27.27
CA SER A 577 -2.10 -38.54 -27.06
C SER A 577 -3.53 -38.71 -26.61
N VAL A 578 -4.24 -39.69 -27.16
CA VAL A 578 -5.63 -39.99 -26.80
C VAL A 578 -5.75 -41.45 -26.39
N GLY A 579 -6.41 -41.72 -25.26
CA GLY A 579 -6.77 -43.07 -24.84
C GLY A 579 -6.84 -43.29 -23.33
N ALA A 580 -7.53 -44.37 -22.93
CA ALA A 580 -7.69 -44.74 -21.53
C ALA A 580 -6.65 -45.79 -21.09
N GLY A 581 -6.08 -45.61 -19.90
CA GLY A 581 -5.09 -46.52 -19.33
C GLY A 581 -3.87 -46.73 -20.23
N SER A 582 -3.58 -48.00 -20.53
CA SER A 582 -2.42 -48.43 -21.34
C SER A 582 -2.61 -48.35 -22.86
N ARG A 583 -3.83 -48.09 -23.36
CA ARG A 583 -4.11 -47.96 -24.81
C ARG A 583 -4.19 -46.48 -25.21
N ARG A 584 -3.04 -45.82 -25.31
CA ARG A 584 -2.89 -44.46 -25.85
C ARG A 584 -2.35 -44.49 -27.27
N VAL A 585 -2.79 -43.56 -28.12
CA VAL A 585 -2.29 -43.34 -29.49
C VAL A 585 -1.76 -41.92 -29.60
N GLY A 586 -0.52 -41.73 -30.09
CA GLY A 586 0.18 -40.44 -30.13
C GLY A 586 0.27 -39.80 -31.53
N LEU A 587 -0.51 -38.74 -31.72
CA LEU A 587 -0.44 -37.68 -32.75
C LEU A 587 0.68 -36.64 -32.56
N PRO A 588 1.76 -36.55 -33.34
CA PRO A 588 2.45 -35.26 -33.51
C PRO A 588 1.55 -34.30 -34.30
N VAL A 589 1.21 -33.15 -33.69
CA VAL A 589 0.38 -32.10 -34.29
C VAL A 589 1.22 -30.83 -34.44
N ASP A 590 1.35 -30.37 -35.68
CA ASP A 590 1.96 -29.08 -35.98
C ASP A 590 0.94 -27.96 -35.73
N ILE A 591 1.44 -26.82 -35.27
CA ILE A 591 0.66 -25.63 -34.94
C ILE A 591 1.24 -24.45 -35.70
N GLY A 592 0.38 -23.69 -36.39
CA GLY A 592 0.75 -22.56 -37.23
C GLY A 592 -0.29 -21.44 -37.24
N GLY A 593 -0.09 -20.45 -38.12
CA GLY A 593 -1.02 -19.34 -38.31
C GLY A 593 -0.69 -18.13 -37.43
N SER A 594 -1.72 -17.50 -36.86
CA SER A 594 -1.58 -16.43 -35.87
C SER A 594 -2.34 -16.75 -34.58
N LEU A 595 -2.07 -16.05 -33.49
CA LEU A 595 -2.77 -16.26 -32.22
C LEU A 595 -4.30 -16.10 -32.31
N ALA A 596 -4.77 -15.14 -33.11
CA ALA A 596 -6.19 -14.91 -33.33
C ALA A 596 -6.87 -15.94 -34.26
N ALA A 597 -6.07 -16.64 -35.09
CA ALA A 597 -6.51 -17.60 -36.10
C ALA A 597 -5.48 -18.75 -36.29
N PRO A 598 -5.31 -19.63 -35.28
CA PRO A 598 -4.35 -20.73 -35.34
C PRO A 598 -4.82 -21.87 -36.26
N THR A 599 -3.87 -22.64 -36.78
CA THR A 599 -4.12 -23.83 -37.62
C THR A 599 -3.43 -25.06 -37.06
N LEU A 600 -4.13 -26.19 -37.00
CA LEU A 600 -3.61 -27.49 -36.57
C LEU A 600 -3.42 -28.44 -37.76
N GLU A 601 -2.31 -29.18 -37.82
CA GLU A 601 -2.07 -30.23 -38.81
C GLU A 601 -1.49 -31.49 -38.15
N ALA A 602 -2.29 -32.55 -38.03
CA ALA A 602 -1.86 -33.80 -37.42
C ALA A 602 -1.03 -34.64 -38.39
N ARG A 603 0.27 -34.80 -38.12
CA ARG A 603 1.14 -35.67 -38.94
C ARG A 603 0.93 -37.13 -38.54
N LEU A 604 0.65 -37.98 -39.51
CA LEU A 604 0.82 -39.42 -39.35
C LEU A 604 2.31 -39.70 -39.07
N PRO A 605 2.65 -40.56 -38.08
CA PRO A 605 4.03 -41.01 -37.93
C PRO A 605 4.45 -41.73 -39.22
N ALA A 606 5.67 -41.43 -39.69
CA ALA A 606 6.19 -42.04 -40.91
C ALA A 606 6.17 -43.57 -40.79
N PRO A 607 5.81 -44.33 -41.85
CA PRO A 607 5.93 -45.77 -41.84
C PRO A 607 7.35 -46.19 -41.42
N PRO A 608 7.51 -47.21 -40.55
CA PRO A 608 8.84 -47.69 -40.21
C PRO A 608 9.54 -48.07 -41.51
N ALA A 609 10.75 -47.51 -41.72
CA ALA A 609 11.52 -47.77 -42.93
C ALA A 609 11.63 -49.29 -43.13
N PRO A 610 11.35 -49.81 -44.34
CA PRO A 610 11.27 -51.25 -44.56
C PRO A 610 12.60 -51.87 -44.14
N ALA A 611 12.55 -52.73 -43.12
CA ALA A 611 13.73 -53.31 -42.53
C ALA A 611 14.56 -53.97 -43.63
N ALA A 612 15.74 -53.40 -43.90
CA ALA A 612 16.63 -53.92 -44.93
C ALA A 612 16.94 -55.37 -44.58
N ARG A 613 16.50 -56.31 -45.43
CA ARG A 613 16.86 -57.71 -45.27
C ARG A 613 18.38 -57.77 -45.33
N GLN A 614 19.00 -58.10 -44.21
CA GLN A 614 20.38 -58.58 -44.21
C GLN A 614 20.33 -59.94 -44.91
N GLU A 615 20.51 -59.93 -46.22
CA GLU A 615 20.84 -61.13 -46.97
C GLU A 615 22.22 -61.56 -46.45
N SER A 616 22.20 -62.53 -45.54
CA SER A 616 23.39 -63.10 -44.92
C SER A 616 24.13 -63.96 -45.95
N VAL A 617 24.85 -63.29 -46.85
CA VAL A 617 25.76 -63.93 -47.80
C VAL A 617 26.88 -64.59 -47.00
N SER A 618 26.78 -65.90 -46.83
CA SER A 618 27.78 -66.73 -46.17
C SER A 618 28.98 -66.94 -47.09
N THR A 619 29.91 -65.99 -47.11
CA THR A 619 31.25 -66.20 -47.69
C THR A 619 32.11 -67.01 -46.71
N ASP A 620 32.15 -68.32 -46.92
CA ASP A 620 33.22 -69.19 -46.42
C ASP A 620 34.46 -69.07 -47.34
N GLY A 621 35.64 -69.42 -46.82
CA GLY A 621 36.93 -69.34 -47.52
C GLY A 621 37.78 -68.13 -47.12
N GLY A 622 38.82 -68.37 -46.33
CA GLY A 622 39.89 -67.40 -46.05
C GLY A 622 41.11 -67.60 -46.95
N GLY A 623 42.15 -66.77 -46.77
CA GLY A 623 43.43 -66.91 -47.48
C GLY A 623 44.24 -65.61 -47.59
N ASP A 624 45.08 -65.39 -46.58
CA ASP A 624 46.40 -64.73 -46.59
C ASP A 624 46.77 -63.54 -47.52
N ALA A 625 47.42 -62.57 -46.85
CA ALA A 625 48.64 -61.85 -47.28
C ALA A 625 48.57 -60.51 -48.08
N GLU A 626 49.66 -59.77 -47.86
CA GLU A 626 50.28 -58.70 -48.64
C GLU A 626 49.54 -57.36 -48.90
N SER A 627 49.86 -56.37 -48.06
CA SER A 627 50.13 -55.00 -48.53
C SER A 627 51.55 -54.96 -49.10
N PRO A 628 51.86 -54.20 -50.17
CA PRO A 628 52.09 -52.76 -49.97
C PRO A 628 51.84 -51.84 -51.20
N ALA A 629 52.29 -50.59 -51.04
CA ALA A 629 52.68 -49.61 -52.07
C ALA A 629 51.63 -48.59 -52.57
N VAL A 630 51.99 -47.31 -52.36
CA VAL A 630 51.28 -46.10 -52.78
C VAL A 630 51.61 -45.75 -54.24
N SER A 631 50.62 -45.27 -54.99
CA SER A 631 50.79 -44.32 -56.10
C SER A 631 49.50 -43.47 -56.20
N LEU A 632 49.53 -42.15 -55.98
CA LEU A 632 49.97 -41.08 -56.91
C LEU A 632 49.02 -40.87 -58.09
N GLU A 633 47.98 -40.03 -57.92
CA GLU A 633 47.46 -39.21 -59.02
C GLU A 633 46.74 -37.92 -58.54
N VAL A 634 47.36 -36.78 -58.86
CA VAL A 634 47.02 -35.33 -58.72
C VAL A 634 48.02 -34.63 -59.68
N PRO A 635 47.77 -33.49 -60.37
CA PRO A 635 46.67 -32.49 -60.31
C PRO A 635 45.67 -32.67 -61.50
N VAL A 636 44.99 -31.71 -62.18
CA VAL A 636 45.06 -30.23 -62.37
C VAL A 636 43.67 -29.63 -62.62
N ALA A 637 43.46 -28.37 -62.23
CA ALA A 637 42.33 -27.54 -62.66
C ALA A 637 42.82 -26.21 -63.27
N PRO A 638 42.21 -25.75 -64.39
CA PRO A 638 42.10 -24.34 -64.76
C PRO A 638 40.62 -23.87 -64.59
N GLY A 639 40.28 -22.66 -64.17
CA GLY A 639 41.07 -21.43 -64.03
C GLY A 639 41.08 -20.62 -65.33
N SER A 640 41.03 -19.28 -65.33
CA SER A 640 40.82 -18.30 -64.25
C SER A 640 40.67 -16.90 -64.88
N LEU A 641 40.46 -15.85 -64.05
CA LEU A 641 40.54 -14.41 -64.39
C LEU A 641 39.37 -13.87 -65.25
N ARG A 642 38.95 -12.60 -65.10
CA ARG A 642 39.45 -11.52 -64.21
C ARG A 642 38.45 -11.15 -63.14
#